data_AF-A0AAV4MHQ6-F1
#
_entry.id   AF-A0AAV4MHQ6-F1
#
_cell.length_a   1.000
_cell.length_b   1.000
_cell.length_c   1.000
_cell.angle_alpha   90.00
_cell.angle_beta   90.00
_cell.angle_gamma   90.00
#
_symmetry.space_group_name_H-M   'P 1'
#
loop_
_entity.id
_entity.type
_entity.pdbx_description
1 polymer ?
#
loop_
_entity_poly.entity_id
_entity_poly.type
_entity_poly.pdbx_seq_one_letter_code
_entity_poly.pdbx_strand_id
1 'polypeptide(L)'
;MTANNAKLNPRETPTQNSNAALQPQQESLELAASGPDQKNWRGIGIALLVIVVVCALIVAAIVLLTPDTSKTPLGDRGFNINKSRISLEEVVKGQFSYRRYNGTWISDHEFVFQDAYGAIGIYDAANNSEQVIMSNTTFRHYLRQYSISQYSLSADRQFLLLSHKYERIFRYTFKAAFLLYNISIDFLTPLFPQTPDLLLEYAAWGPTGNQLVYVLDNDVYYMSDVTAKPRQLTKSGIEGIIFNGIPDWVYEEEILSTNNALWWSKDGKKLCFASFNDTEVDILQYPHYGSYSDVNNVYPELMNLRYPKSGKTNPNFTIWVADLASTKELSKVQAPKEYKNFLMSTISNVGNRNYDFYLDIMLVSLIFYNYQEDSNGHGWVDLSTKTVFSADNKKYFLRLPGPPEGHLGRFRHIAEIDVKNGKKTFLTHGKFDVAYIIDHDANKNILYYITTLEGKAGERHLFSVADSSHPKPKQTTCFTCDIDPQCLYNDAVFSRNLTYYVLECLGPGIPRIELRLTATNKIVSVMDTNTELQELVNKRAMPVIKDMQIPIDGNYFANVRLFLPPVLREYEITKYPALIEVYGGPGTQMVTEKFNVNWGSYLASKKNIIYVNIDGRGSGFQGDKILHELYRRLGTVEVFDQISVASYLKEHVSYIDGKRMAIFGWSYGGFASASALADDETVFNCAISVAPVTSWLYYDSVYTERYMQSPSPKDNLINYEKSDVMNKASNFKGKKFLLVHGTADDNVHWQQSMMLAKALTDAGVIYRMQVYPDENHGLGHVKLHLYQTMDDFLNHCYSEAFRDDSSVSQSASSDSER
;
A
#
# COMPACT_ATOMS: atom_id res chain seq x y z
N MET A 1 -56.65 -30.85 24.19
CA MET A 1 -56.30 -32.24 24.55
C MET A 1 -54.92 -32.17 25.22
N THR A 2 -54.76 -32.21 26.55
CA THR A 2 -54.89 -33.36 27.49
C THR A 2 -53.91 -34.50 27.19
N ALA A 3 -53.11 -35.04 28.12
CA ALA A 3 -52.77 -34.70 29.52
C ALA A 3 -51.44 -35.43 29.88
N ASN A 4 -50.60 -34.99 30.85
CA ASN A 4 -50.48 -35.52 32.23
C ASN A 4 -49.07 -35.15 32.80
N ASN A 5 -48.68 -35.36 34.07
CA ASN A 5 -49.28 -35.08 35.40
C ASN A 5 -48.34 -35.57 36.54
N ALA A 6 -47.90 -34.72 37.48
CA ALA A 6 -47.44 -35.01 38.89
C ALA A 6 -46.70 -33.75 39.44
N LYS A 7 -47.02 -33.06 40.55
CA LYS A 7 -47.31 -33.40 41.98
C LYS A 7 -46.05 -33.82 42.78
N LEU A 8 -45.77 -33.34 44.02
CA LEU A 8 -46.42 -32.36 44.92
C LEU A 8 -45.50 -31.95 46.12
N ASN A 9 -45.75 -30.76 46.71
CA ASN A 9 -45.44 -30.30 48.09
C ASN A 9 -43.97 -30.16 48.61
N PRO A 10 -43.76 -29.14 49.46
CA PRO A 10 -43.45 -29.42 50.87
C PRO A 10 -44.28 -28.59 51.88
N ARG A 11 -44.28 -29.00 53.15
CA ARG A 11 -44.82 -28.27 54.31
C ARG A 11 -44.08 -28.75 55.56
N GLU A 12 -43.55 -27.84 56.39
CA GLU A 12 -43.59 -27.84 57.87
C GLU A 12 -42.58 -26.85 58.51
N THR A 13 -43.05 -26.24 59.60
CA THR A 13 -42.33 -25.47 60.64
C THR A 13 -42.52 -26.25 61.97
N PRO A 14 -42.18 -25.78 63.21
CA PRO A 14 -41.45 -24.59 63.68
C PRO A 14 -40.40 -24.88 64.79
N THR A 15 -39.78 -23.84 65.39
CA THR A 15 -39.28 -23.91 66.79
C THR A 15 -39.26 -22.56 67.53
N GLN A 16 -39.35 -22.66 68.88
CA GLN A 16 -39.40 -21.62 69.91
C GLN A 16 -38.18 -21.77 70.87
N ASN A 17 -37.80 -20.86 71.79
CA ASN A 17 -38.28 -19.52 72.19
C ASN A 17 -37.15 -18.81 72.99
N SER A 18 -37.18 -17.47 73.15
CA SER A 18 -36.75 -16.84 74.42
C SER A 18 -37.29 -15.41 74.60
N ASN A 19 -37.69 -15.08 75.84
CA ASN A 19 -38.25 -13.79 76.25
C ASN A 19 -37.25 -13.03 77.15
N ALA A 20 -37.22 -11.70 77.03
CA ALA A 20 -36.95 -10.79 78.14
C ALA A 20 -37.70 -9.47 77.89
N ALA A 21 -38.33 -8.90 78.91
CA ALA A 21 -39.27 -7.78 78.77
C ALA A 21 -38.77 -6.50 79.46
N LEU A 22 -39.18 -5.34 78.94
CA LEU A 22 -39.52 -4.15 79.72
C LEU A 22 -40.31 -3.14 78.85
N GLN A 23 -41.51 -2.79 79.31
CA GLN A 23 -42.40 -1.71 78.84
C GLN A 23 -42.00 -0.35 79.50
N PRO A 24 -42.54 0.83 79.14
CA PRO A 24 -43.86 1.15 78.55
C PRO A 24 -43.76 2.14 77.35
N GLN A 25 -44.78 2.84 76.82
CA GLN A 25 -46.19 3.07 77.21
C GLN A 25 -47.04 3.31 75.94
N GLN A 26 -48.36 3.27 76.09
CA GLN A 26 -49.33 3.15 75.00
C GLN A 26 -50.15 4.43 74.81
N GLU A 27 -50.28 4.94 73.58
CA GLU A 27 -51.43 5.77 73.20
C GLU A 27 -51.75 5.64 71.71
N SER A 28 -53.05 5.71 71.40
CA SER A 28 -53.70 5.33 70.14
C SER A 28 -54.32 6.54 69.45
N LEU A 29 -54.42 6.57 68.11
CA LEU A 29 -55.70 6.50 67.38
C LEU A 29 -55.54 6.59 65.84
N GLU A 30 -56.60 6.19 65.14
CA GLU A 30 -56.72 6.18 63.68
C GLU A 30 -57.13 7.55 63.08
N LEU A 31 -57.13 7.58 61.73
CA LEU A 31 -57.70 8.55 60.78
C LEU A 31 -58.68 9.61 61.33
N ALA A 32 -58.41 10.89 61.00
CA ALA A 32 -59.48 11.87 60.78
C ALA A 32 -59.11 12.93 59.72
N ALA A 33 -60.15 13.45 59.09
CA ALA A 33 -60.18 14.28 57.89
C ALA A 33 -59.45 15.64 57.92
N SER A 34 -59.01 16.03 56.72
CA SER A 34 -58.73 17.38 56.21
C SER A 34 -59.24 18.61 56.99
N GLY A 35 -58.32 19.52 57.30
CA GLY A 35 -58.54 20.97 57.42
C GLY A 35 -57.64 21.74 56.43
N PRO A 36 -57.96 22.99 56.05
CA PRO A 36 -57.26 23.66 54.95
C PRO A 36 -55.96 24.35 55.39
N ASP A 37 -54.81 23.75 55.11
CA ASP A 37 -53.52 24.41 55.28
C ASP A 37 -53.38 25.64 54.36
N GLN A 38 -53.21 26.81 54.97
CA GLN A 38 -52.77 28.02 54.26
C GLN A 38 -51.36 27.80 53.71
N LYS A 39 -51.28 27.36 52.45
CA LYS A 39 -50.02 27.31 51.70
C LYS A 39 -49.33 28.67 51.76
N ASN A 40 -48.13 28.70 52.32
CA ASN A 40 -47.31 29.92 52.40
C ASN A 40 -46.69 30.22 51.02
N TRP A 41 -47.54 30.69 50.09
CA TRP A 41 -47.17 31.06 48.72
C TRP A 41 -46.05 32.11 48.67
N ARG A 42 -45.89 32.93 49.71
CA ARG A 42 -44.79 33.90 49.81
C ARG A 42 -43.45 33.19 50.02
N GLY A 43 -43.38 32.19 50.90
CA GLY A 43 -42.17 31.37 51.09
C GLY A 43 -41.79 30.59 49.83
N ILE A 44 -42.78 29.98 49.16
CA ILE A 44 -42.56 29.25 47.90
C ILE A 44 -42.09 30.19 46.77
N GLY A 45 -42.69 31.38 46.66
CA GLY A 45 -42.29 32.40 45.68
C GLY A 45 -40.86 32.91 45.89
N ILE A 46 -40.45 33.13 47.15
CA ILE A 46 -39.07 33.52 47.49
C ILE A 46 -38.09 32.40 47.15
N ALA A 47 -38.40 31.14 47.48
CA ALA A 47 -37.54 29.99 47.16
C ALA A 47 -37.34 29.82 45.65
N LEU A 48 -38.42 29.91 44.86
CA LEU A 48 -38.33 29.88 43.40
C LEU A 48 -37.52 31.05 42.82
N LEU A 49 -37.68 32.26 43.37
CA LEU A 49 -36.92 33.43 42.92
C LEU A 49 -35.42 33.27 43.23
N VAL A 50 -35.05 32.73 44.39
CA VAL A 50 -33.65 32.40 44.73
C VAL A 50 -33.10 31.33 43.78
N ILE A 51 -33.86 30.28 43.46
CA ILE A 51 -33.44 29.25 42.48
C ILE A 51 -33.18 29.88 41.10
N VAL A 52 -34.09 30.74 40.62
CA VAL A 52 -33.92 31.44 39.33
C VAL A 52 -32.68 32.34 39.34
N VAL A 53 -32.43 33.08 40.43
CA VAL A 53 -31.22 33.92 40.56
C VAL A 53 -29.96 33.08 40.61
N VAL A 54 -29.94 31.95 41.33
CA VAL A 54 -28.78 31.04 41.37
C VAL A 54 -28.54 30.40 40.00
N CYS A 55 -29.58 29.94 39.30
CA CYS A 55 -29.46 29.45 37.93
C CYS A 55 -28.95 30.54 36.98
N ALA A 56 -29.43 31.77 37.08
CA ALA A 56 -28.96 32.90 36.28
C ALA A 56 -27.49 33.24 36.58
N LEU A 57 -27.05 33.18 37.84
CA LEU A 57 -25.65 33.36 38.23
C LEU A 57 -24.76 32.22 37.74
N ILE A 58 -25.23 30.97 37.74
CA ILE A 58 -24.51 29.83 37.15
C ILE A 58 -24.37 30.00 35.63
N VAL A 59 -25.44 30.38 34.94
CA VAL A 59 -25.39 30.67 33.49
C VAL A 59 -24.48 31.85 33.19
N ALA A 60 -24.54 32.93 33.97
CA ALA A 60 -23.65 34.08 33.81
C ALA A 60 -22.18 33.71 34.10
N ALA A 61 -21.91 32.89 35.11
CA ALA A 61 -20.57 32.37 35.38
C ALA A 61 -20.07 31.47 34.25
N ILE A 62 -20.91 30.58 33.70
CA ILE A 62 -20.56 29.76 32.53
C ILE A 62 -20.22 30.67 31.33
N VAL A 63 -21.02 31.71 31.05
CA VAL A 63 -20.81 32.64 29.94
C VAL A 63 -19.58 33.55 30.14
N LEU A 64 -19.27 33.94 31.38
CA LEU A 64 -18.10 34.77 31.70
C LEU A 64 -16.80 33.95 31.82
N LEU A 65 -16.89 32.65 32.12
CA LEU A 65 -15.75 31.73 32.23
C LEU A 65 -15.54 30.87 30.98
N THR A 66 -16.46 30.88 30.01
CA THR A 66 -16.15 30.40 28.66
C THR A 66 -15.32 31.48 27.96
N PRO A 67 -14.06 31.19 27.57
CA PRO A 67 -13.25 32.17 26.88
C PRO A 67 -13.88 32.50 25.52
N ASP A 68 -14.01 33.79 25.23
CA ASP A 68 -14.49 34.31 23.95
C ASP A 68 -13.50 33.90 22.83
N THR A 69 -13.88 32.89 22.04
CA THR A 69 -13.06 32.31 20.99
C THR A 69 -12.86 33.23 19.78
N SER A 70 -13.42 34.44 19.79
CA SER A 70 -13.33 35.40 18.68
C SER A 70 -12.02 36.21 18.62
N LYS A 71 -11.10 36.07 19.61
CA LYS A 71 -9.91 36.95 19.74
C LYS A 71 -8.56 36.26 19.99
N THR A 72 -8.31 35.11 19.36
CA THR A 72 -6.95 34.57 19.21
C THR A 72 -6.50 34.60 17.74
N PRO A 73 -5.32 35.17 17.41
CA PRO A 73 -4.80 35.22 16.05
C PRO A 73 -4.16 33.89 15.62
N LEU A 74 -4.96 32.82 15.59
CA LEU A 74 -4.69 31.56 14.89
C LEU A 74 -6.01 31.06 14.33
N GLY A 75 -6.15 31.08 13.01
CA GLY A 75 -7.43 30.88 12.32
C GLY A 75 -8.02 29.47 12.46
N ASP A 76 -9.34 29.45 12.53
CA ASP A 76 -10.26 28.31 12.34
C ASP A 76 -9.67 26.89 12.33
N ARG A 77 -9.53 26.32 13.55
CA ARG A 77 -9.78 24.90 13.77
C ARG A 77 -11.10 24.72 14.52
N GLY A 78 -12.21 24.98 13.83
CA GLY A 78 -13.56 24.73 14.36
C GLY A 78 -13.70 23.28 14.83
N PHE A 79 -13.85 23.08 16.13
CA PHE A 79 -13.75 21.76 16.76
C PHE A 79 -14.76 20.76 16.18
N ASN A 80 -14.27 19.60 15.72
CA ASN A 80 -15.03 18.56 15.00
C ASN A 80 -16.09 17.81 15.84
N ILE A 81 -16.55 18.36 16.98
CA ILE A 81 -17.47 17.70 17.93
C ILE A 81 -18.82 17.38 17.28
N ASN A 82 -19.29 18.24 16.36
CA ASN A 82 -20.58 18.07 15.66
C ASN A 82 -20.48 17.19 14.39
N LYS A 83 -19.31 16.67 14.03
CA LYS A 83 -19.13 15.81 12.84
C LYS A 83 -19.23 14.34 13.22
N SER A 84 -19.79 13.53 12.33
CA SER A 84 -19.82 12.07 12.53
C SER A 84 -18.40 11.48 12.48
N ARG A 85 -18.15 10.43 13.25
CA ARG A 85 -16.89 9.68 13.20
C ARG A 85 -16.87 8.78 11.97
N ILE A 86 -15.67 8.51 11.45
CA ILE A 86 -15.45 7.55 10.37
C ILE A 86 -15.96 6.17 10.80
N SER A 87 -16.62 5.43 9.91
CA SER A 87 -17.04 4.04 10.12
C SER A 87 -16.07 3.07 9.43
N LEU A 88 -16.03 1.82 9.90
CA LEU A 88 -15.16 0.79 9.30
C LEU A 88 -15.62 0.45 7.88
N GLU A 89 -16.93 0.41 7.67
CA GLU A 89 -17.56 0.11 6.39
C GLU A 89 -17.27 1.19 5.33
N GLU A 90 -17.15 2.47 5.71
CA GLU A 90 -16.76 3.55 4.80
C GLU A 90 -15.31 3.37 4.31
N VAL A 91 -14.40 2.97 5.22
CA VAL A 91 -13.00 2.68 4.89
C VAL A 91 -12.88 1.43 4.02
N VAL A 92 -13.50 0.31 4.43
CA VAL A 92 -13.39 -0.97 3.71
C VAL A 92 -14.05 -0.93 2.33
N LYS A 93 -15.15 -0.17 2.16
CA LYS A 93 -15.78 0.04 0.85
C LYS A 93 -15.07 1.10 -0.01
N GLY A 94 -13.96 1.66 0.45
CA GLY A 94 -13.19 2.66 -0.32
C GLY A 94 -13.94 3.96 -0.58
N GLN A 95 -14.86 4.38 0.30
CA GLN A 95 -15.63 5.63 0.10
C GLN A 95 -14.74 6.90 0.17
N PHE A 96 -13.56 6.78 0.78
CA PHE A 96 -12.55 7.85 0.81
C PHE A 96 -11.52 7.74 -0.32
N SER A 97 -11.68 6.82 -1.26
CA SER A 97 -10.83 6.74 -2.45
C SER A 97 -11.04 7.96 -3.35
N TYR A 98 -9.96 8.48 -3.90
CA TYR A 98 -9.98 9.55 -4.90
C TYR A 98 -9.80 8.99 -6.31
N ARG A 99 -10.31 9.72 -7.29
CA ARG A 99 -10.02 9.48 -8.70
C ARG A 99 -8.59 9.95 -8.99
N ARG A 100 -7.88 9.13 -9.76
CA ARG A 100 -6.57 9.44 -10.36
C ARG A 100 -6.76 9.72 -11.85
N TYR A 101 -5.72 10.28 -12.47
CA TYR A 101 -5.71 10.47 -13.92
C TYR A 101 -5.83 9.11 -14.62
N ASN A 102 -6.90 8.95 -15.40
CA ASN A 102 -7.24 7.71 -16.11
C ASN A 102 -7.04 7.83 -17.65
N GLY A 103 -6.36 8.89 -18.10
CA GLY A 103 -6.15 9.16 -19.51
C GLY A 103 -4.81 8.62 -20.04
N THR A 104 -4.71 8.48 -21.36
CA THR A 104 -3.50 8.03 -22.06
C THR A 104 -3.19 8.96 -23.23
N TRP A 105 -1.98 9.52 -23.27
CA TRP A 105 -1.56 10.46 -24.31
C TRP A 105 -1.39 9.79 -25.69
N ILE A 106 -2.23 10.19 -26.64
CA ILE A 106 -2.24 9.66 -28.02
C ILE A 106 -1.56 10.59 -29.02
N SER A 107 -1.38 11.87 -28.67
CA SER A 107 -0.50 12.81 -29.37
C SER A 107 0.23 13.72 -28.37
N ASP A 108 0.76 14.84 -28.82
CA ASP A 108 1.34 15.87 -27.95
C ASP A 108 0.29 16.84 -27.37
N HIS A 109 -0.93 16.84 -27.89
CA HIS A 109 -2.04 17.68 -27.42
C HIS A 109 -3.30 16.86 -27.07
N GLU A 110 -3.40 15.62 -27.55
CA GLU A 110 -4.57 14.77 -27.31
C GLU A 110 -4.27 13.59 -26.39
N PHE A 111 -5.22 13.30 -25.49
CA PHE A 111 -5.27 12.06 -24.72
C PHE A 111 -6.67 11.45 -24.80
N VAL A 112 -6.74 10.12 -24.79
CA VAL A 112 -8.00 9.39 -24.59
C VAL A 112 -8.23 9.23 -23.08
N PHE A 113 -9.46 9.39 -22.62
CA PHE A 113 -9.83 9.22 -21.20
C PHE A 113 -11.27 8.69 -21.07
N GLN A 114 -11.66 8.36 -19.84
CA GLN A 114 -13.04 8.01 -19.49
C GLN A 114 -13.63 9.05 -18.55
N ASP A 115 -14.82 9.57 -18.88
CA ASP A 115 -15.50 10.58 -18.07
C ASP A 115 -16.15 9.99 -16.80
N ALA A 116 -16.64 10.85 -15.90
CA ALA A 116 -17.31 10.45 -14.67
C ALA A 116 -18.66 9.73 -14.89
N TYR A 117 -19.22 9.75 -16.11
CA TYR A 117 -20.47 9.09 -16.47
C TYR A 117 -20.25 7.73 -17.17
N GLY A 118 -19.01 7.43 -17.55
CA GLY A 118 -18.54 6.20 -18.21
C GLY A 118 -18.31 6.34 -19.72
N ALA A 119 -18.52 7.50 -20.34
CA ALA A 119 -18.19 7.71 -21.76
C ALA A 119 -16.67 7.67 -21.98
N ILE A 120 -16.23 7.23 -23.15
CA ILE A 120 -14.82 7.29 -23.56
C ILE A 120 -14.68 8.41 -24.59
N GLY A 121 -13.77 9.35 -24.33
CA GLY A 121 -13.55 10.54 -25.14
C GLY A 121 -12.07 10.79 -25.43
N ILE A 122 -11.81 11.57 -26.47
CA ILE A 122 -10.51 12.17 -26.77
C ILE A 122 -10.62 13.65 -26.42
N TYR A 123 -9.75 14.15 -25.56
CA TYR A 123 -9.65 15.56 -25.20
C TYR A 123 -8.43 16.18 -25.86
N ASP A 124 -8.58 17.38 -26.42
CA ASP A 124 -7.53 18.18 -27.05
C ASP A 124 -7.17 19.40 -26.18
N ALA A 125 -5.95 19.37 -25.63
CA ALA A 125 -5.37 20.40 -24.78
C ALA A 125 -5.06 21.72 -25.48
N ALA A 126 -4.93 21.74 -26.81
CA ALA A 126 -4.56 22.94 -27.57
C ALA A 126 -5.76 23.86 -27.83
N ASN A 127 -6.97 23.30 -27.95
CA ASN A 127 -8.21 24.05 -28.17
C ASN A 127 -9.25 23.89 -27.05
N ASN A 128 -8.98 23.05 -26.04
CA ASN A 128 -9.88 22.74 -24.92
C ASN A 128 -11.24 22.19 -25.42
N SER A 129 -11.18 21.19 -26.31
CA SER A 129 -12.35 20.50 -26.85
C SER A 129 -12.32 19.00 -26.59
N GLU A 130 -13.48 18.36 -26.64
CA GLU A 130 -13.65 16.93 -26.40
C GLU A 130 -14.45 16.29 -27.53
N GLN A 131 -13.98 15.13 -28.01
CA GLN A 131 -14.68 14.26 -28.94
C GLN A 131 -15.02 12.95 -28.23
N VAL A 132 -16.31 12.68 -28.03
CA VAL A 132 -16.79 11.38 -27.56
C VAL A 132 -16.57 10.32 -28.66
N ILE A 133 -15.84 9.24 -28.33
CA ILE A 133 -15.61 8.10 -29.22
C ILE A 133 -16.44 6.86 -28.83
N MET A 134 -16.92 6.78 -27.59
CA MET A 134 -17.95 5.83 -27.17
C MET A 134 -18.90 6.52 -26.18
N SER A 135 -20.19 6.58 -26.51
CA SER A 135 -21.18 7.26 -25.66
C SER A 135 -21.35 6.55 -24.31
N ASN A 136 -21.72 7.28 -23.25
CA ASN A 136 -22.04 6.67 -21.96
C ASN A 136 -23.23 5.68 -22.06
N THR A 137 -24.14 5.85 -23.01
CA THR A 137 -25.22 4.91 -23.29
C THR A 137 -24.72 3.61 -23.91
N THR A 138 -23.83 3.69 -24.90
CA THR A 138 -23.15 2.54 -25.53
C THR A 138 -22.30 1.81 -24.49
N PHE A 139 -21.45 2.53 -23.75
CA PHE A 139 -20.61 1.96 -22.70
C PHE A 139 -21.46 1.30 -21.61
N ARG A 140 -22.51 1.93 -21.10
CA ARG A 140 -23.40 1.33 -20.08
C ARG A 140 -24.19 0.14 -20.60
N HIS A 141 -24.57 0.11 -21.88
CA HIS A 141 -25.22 -1.04 -22.50
C HIS A 141 -24.27 -2.26 -22.48
N TYR A 142 -23.05 -2.10 -22.98
CA TYR A 142 -22.06 -3.17 -23.01
C TYR A 142 -21.47 -3.51 -21.63
N LEU A 143 -21.33 -2.54 -20.72
CA LEU A 143 -20.92 -2.76 -19.34
C LEU A 143 -21.92 -3.67 -18.60
N ARG A 144 -23.22 -3.49 -18.82
CA ARG A 144 -24.27 -4.37 -18.27
C ARG A 144 -24.26 -5.77 -18.86
N GLN A 145 -23.81 -5.91 -20.11
CA GLN A 145 -23.80 -7.18 -20.82
C GLN A 145 -22.53 -8.01 -20.56
N TYR A 146 -21.37 -7.35 -20.43
CA TYR A 146 -20.06 -7.98 -20.42
C TYR A 146 -19.23 -7.70 -19.14
N SER A 147 -19.56 -6.68 -18.34
CA SER A 147 -18.72 -6.21 -17.22
C SER A 147 -17.29 -5.82 -17.67
N ILE A 148 -17.22 -4.91 -18.64
CA ILE A 148 -15.96 -4.36 -19.17
C ILE A 148 -15.06 -3.86 -18.04
N SER A 149 -13.81 -4.30 -18.04
CA SER A 149 -12.83 -4.04 -16.97
C SER A 149 -11.75 -3.02 -17.38
N GLN A 150 -11.26 -3.07 -18.63
CA GLN A 150 -10.26 -2.14 -19.17
C GLN A 150 -10.56 -1.79 -20.64
N TYR A 151 -9.98 -0.69 -21.12
CA TYR A 151 -10.04 -0.26 -22.52
C TYR A 151 -8.67 0.21 -23.04
N SER A 152 -8.45 0.15 -24.36
CA SER A 152 -7.26 0.72 -25.02
C SER A 152 -7.55 1.09 -26.48
N LEU A 153 -7.03 2.24 -26.94
CA LEU A 153 -7.27 2.78 -28.29
C LEU A 153 -6.16 2.37 -29.27
N SER A 154 -6.53 1.93 -30.47
CA SER A 154 -5.59 1.60 -31.55
C SER A 154 -4.82 2.83 -32.03
N ALA A 155 -3.60 2.64 -32.57
CA ALA A 155 -2.76 3.76 -32.99
C ALA A 155 -3.34 4.55 -34.19
N ASP A 156 -4.17 3.92 -35.02
CA ASP A 156 -4.98 4.54 -36.09
C ASP A 156 -6.31 5.15 -35.63
N ARG A 157 -6.63 5.04 -34.32
CA ARG A 157 -7.85 5.55 -33.68
C ARG A 157 -9.16 4.98 -34.25
N GLN A 158 -9.13 3.83 -34.91
CA GLN A 158 -10.33 3.19 -35.46
C GLN A 158 -11.02 2.22 -34.48
N PHE A 159 -10.27 1.66 -33.53
CA PHE A 159 -10.75 0.58 -32.66
C PHE A 159 -10.43 0.81 -31.18
N LEU A 160 -11.40 0.51 -30.31
CA LEU A 160 -11.15 0.26 -28.89
C LEU A 160 -11.09 -1.26 -28.65
N LEU A 161 -10.04 -1.69 -27.96
CA LEU A 161 -9.91 -3.04 -27.39
C LEU A 161 -10.44 -2.99 -25.96
N LEU A 162 -11.44 -3.81 -25.63
CA LEU A 162 -12.09 -3.86 -24.32
C LEU A 162 -11.90 -5.25 -23.71
N SER A 163 -11.51 -5.34 -22.43
CA SER A 163 -11.41 -6.62 -21.71
C SER A 163 -12.67 -6.91 -20.89
N HIS A 164 -13.08 -8.17 -20.86
CA HIS A 164 -14.19 -8.68 -20.04
C HIS A 164 -13.88 -10.09 -19.52
N LYS A 165 -14.70 -10.61 -18.59
CA LYS A 165 -14.39 -11.87 -17.87
C LYS A 165 -12.97 -11.84 -17.28
N TYR A 166 -12.68 -10.77 -16.54
CA TYR A 166 -11.36 -10.53 -15.96
C TYR A 166 -11.12 -11.45 -14.77
N GLU A 167 -10.15 -12.35 -14.90
CA GLU A 167 -9.74 -13.33 -13.89
C GLU A 167 -8.29 -13.05 -13.49
N ARG A 168 -8.09 -12.48 -12.30
CA ARG A 168 -6.75 -12.15 -11.80
C ARG A 168 -6.01 -13.41 -11.37
N ILE A 169 -4.73 -13.52 -11.76
CA ILE A 169 -3.84 -14.63 -11.38
C ILE A 169 -2.93 -14.20 -10.24
N PHE A 170 -2.03 -13.24 -10.49
CA PHE A 170 -1.08 -12.70 -9.50
C PHE A 170 -1.29 -11.17 -9.32
N ARG A 171 -0.26 -10.36 -9.02
CA ARG A 171 -0.45 -8.92 -8.76
C ARG A 171 -0.91 -8.15 -10.01
N TYR A 172 -0.39 -8.47 -11.19
CA TYR A 172 -0.66 -7.79 -12.45
C TYR A 172 -1.25 -8.71 -13.51
N THR A 173 -0.84 -9.99 -13.57
CA THR A 173 -1.29 -10.94 -14.59
C THR A 173 -2.72 -11.39 -14.37
N PHE A 174 -3.43 -11.54 -15.48
CA PHE A 174 -4.84 -11.92 -15.54
C PHE A 174 -5.13 -12.70 -16.82
N LYS A 175 -6.21 -13.48 -16.82
CA LYS A 175 -6.84 -14.02 -18.02
C LYS A 175 -8.12 -13.21 -18.30
N ALA A 176 -8.38 -12.87 -19.56
CA ALA A 176 -9.58 -12.12 -19.96
C ALA A 176 -9.98 -12.42 -21.41
N ALA A 177 -11.28 -12.35 -21.69
CA ALA A 177 -11.81 -12.32 -23.05
C ALA A 177 -11.81 -10.88 -23.58
N PHE A 178 -11.71 -10.70 -24.90
CA PHE A 178 -11.49 -9.41 -25.54
C PHE A 178 -12.52 -9.09 -26.63
N LEU A 179 -12.96 -7.83 -26.63
CA LEU A 179 -13.94 -7.28 -27.56
C LEU A 179 -13.30 -6.12 -28.34
N LEU A 180 -13.59 -6.05 -29.63
CA LEU A 180 -13.22 -4.96 -30.53
C LEU A 180 -14.44 -4.09 -30.78
N TYR A 181 -14.35 -2.81 -30.44
CA TYR A 181 -15.34 -1.79 -30.77
C TYR A 181 -14.84 -0.92 -31.92
N ASN A 182 -15.56 -0.92 -33.04
CA ASN A 182 -15.27 -0.05 -34.18
C ASN A 182 -15.97 1.31 -33.98
N ILE A 183 -15.16 2.36 -33.81
CA ILE A 183 -15.62 3.71 -33.47
C ILE A 183 -16.43 4.33 -34.62
N SER A 184 -16.06 4.04 -35.87
CA SER A 184 -16.66 4.67 -37.06
C SER A 184 -18.08 4.19 -37.38
N ILE A 185 -18.51 3.04 -36.83
CA ILE A 185 -19.83 2.44 -37.08
C ILE A 185 -20.60 2.07 -35.80
N ASP A 186 -20.11 2.46 -34.62
CA ASP A 186 -20.69 2.15 -33.30
C ASP A 186 -21.05 0.64 -33.13
N PHE A 187 -20.09 -0.24 -33.44
CA PHE A 187 -20.31 -1.69 -33.47
C PHE A 187 -19.26 -2.47 -32.68
N LEU A 188 -19.73 -3.37 -31.81
CA LEU A 188 -18.92 -4.22 -30.95
C LEU A 188 -18.92 -5.67 -31.45
N THR A 189 -17.74 -6.26 -31.59
CA THR A 189 -17.53 -7.68 -31.95
C THR A 189 -16.52 -8.33 -31.03
N PRO A 190 -16.66 -9.61 -30.65
CA PRO A 190 -15.58 -10.37 -30.02
C PRO A 190 -14.33 -10.39 -30.90
N LEU A 191 -13.14 -10.33 -30.30
CA LEU A 191 -11.86 -10.44 -31.01
C LEU A 191 -11.76 -11.76 -31.79
N PHE A 192 -12.32 -12.84 -31.24
CA PHE A 192 -12.47 -14.13 -31.88
C PHE A 192 -13.94 -14.55 -31.97
N PRO A 193 -14.68 -14.20 -33.05
CA PRO A 193 -16.12 -14.47 -33.14
C PRO A 193 -16.53 -15.95 -33.06
N GLN A 194 -15.62 -16.88 -33.37
CA GLN A 194 -15.86 -18.33 -33.27
C GLN A 194 -15.73 -18.85 -31.83
N THR A 195 -14.98 -18.14 -30.98
CA THR A 195 -14.67 -18.49 -29.59
C THR A 195 -14.71 -17.20 -28.76
N PRO A 196 -15.89 -16.56 -28.62
CA PRO A 196 -16.01 -15.20 -28.07
C PRO A 196 -15.61 -15.11 -26.58
N ASP A 197 -15.63 -16.26 -25.90
CA ASP A 197 -15.26 -16.43 -24.50
C ASP A 197 -13.83 -16.95 -24.30
N LEU A 198 -12.99 -16.96 -25.36
CA LEU A 198 -11.60 -17.37 -25.26
C LEU A 198 -10.83 -16.39 -24.36
N LEU A 199 -10.35 -16.90 -23.23
CA LEU A 199 -9.52 -16.15 -22.31
C LEU A 199 -8.07 -16.09 -22.83
N LEU A 200 -7.52 -14.88 -22.90
CA LEU A 200 -6.14 -14.60 -23.26
C LEU A 200 -5.40 -14.10 -22.01
N GLU A 201 -4.12 -14.44 -21.91
CA GLU A 201 -3.25 -14.04 -20.80
C GLU A 201 -2.71 -12.61 -20.97
N TYR A 202 -2.70 -12.13 -22.21
CA TYR A 202 -2.37 -10.75 -22.54
C TYR A 202 -2.95 -10.38 -23.92
N ALA A 203 -3.37 -9.12 -24.12
CA ALA A 203 -3.59 -8.55 -25.45
C ALA A 203 -3.37 -7.03 -25.43
N ALA A 204 -2.65 -6.52 -26.44
CA ALA A 204 -2.38 -5.09 -26.57
C ALA A 204 -2.12 -4.66 -28.02
N TRP A 205 -2.49 -3.41 -28.33
CA TRP A 205 -2.17 -2.77 -29.61
C TRP A 205 -0.66 -2.56 -29.79
N GLY A 206 -0.19 -2.65 -31.03
CA GLY A 206 1.12 -2.14 -31.44
C GLY A 206 1.11 -0.65 -31.76
N PRO A 207 2.30 -0.05 -31.98
CA PRO A 207 2.45 1.41 -32.09
C PRO A 207 2.05 2.01 -33.45
N THR A 208 1.67 1.17 -34.44
CA THR A 208 1.28 1.62 -35.79
C THR A 208 0.05 0.86 -36.27
N GLY A 209 -0.89 1.57 -36.92
CA GLY A 209 -2.15 1.00 -37.39
C GLY A 209 -3.05 0.48 -36.26
N ASN A 210 -3.70 -0.64 -36.51
CA ASN A 210 -4.45 -1.46 -35.57
C ASN A 210 -3.84 -2.86 -35.44
N GLN A 211 -2.51 -2.97 -35.57
CA GLN A 211 -1.80 -4.23 -35.33
C GLN A 211 -1.92 -4.63 -33.84
N LEU A 212 -1.98 -5.93 -33.56
CA LEU A 212 -2.26 -6.47 -32.23
C LEU A 212 -1.25 -7.58 -31.90
N VAL A 213 -0.83 -7.64 -30.63
CA VAL A 213 -0.17 -8.82 -30.05
C VAL A 213 -1.06 -9.37 -28.95
N TYR A 214 -1.12 -10.70 -28.83
CA TYR A 214 -1.76 -11.37 -27.71
C TYR A 214 -0.97 -12.62 -27.29
N VAL A 215 -1.21 -13.09 -26.07
CA VAL A 215 -0.63 -14.33 -25.53
C VAL A 215 -1.75 -15.30 -25.16
N LEU A 216 -1.61 -16.54 -25.61
CA LEU A 216 -2.56 -17.64 -25.43
C LEU A 216 -1.74 -18.91 -25.22
N ASP A 217 -2.08 -19.69 -24.19
CA ASP A 217 -1.40 -20.93 -23.80
C ASP A 217 0.12 -20.73 -23.66
N ASN A 218 0.53 -19.61 -23.04
CA ASN A 218 1.91 -19.14 -22.92
C ASN A 218 2.66 -18.90 -24.26
N ASP A 219 2.00 -18.89 -25.42
CA ASP A 219 2.61 -18.56 -26.72
C ASP A 219 2.20 -17.17 -27.24
N VAL A 220 3.14 -16.47 -27.89
CA VAL A 220 2.93 -15.13 -28.45
C VAL A 220 2.35 -15.22 -29.86
N TYR A 221 1.27 -14.48 -30.12
CA TYR A 221 0.61 -14.37 -31.41
C TYR A 221 0.55 -12.90 -31.87
N TYR A 222 0.70 -12.69 -33.18
CA TYR A 222 0.69 -11.38 -33.81
C TYR A 222 -0.36 -11.28 -34.92
N MET A 223 -1.05 -10.15 -35.02
CA MET A 223 -1.96 -9.79 -36.10
C MET A 223 -1.52 -8.42 -36.68
N SER A 224 -1.37 -8.32 -37.99
CA SER A 224 -1.00 -7.03 -38.65
C SER A 224 -2.09 -5.97 -38.56
N ASP A 225 -3.33 -6.42 -38.41
CA ASP A 225 -4.56 -5.64 -38.32
C ASP A 225 -5.66 -6.57 -37.78
N VAL A 226 -6.81 -6.01 -37.39
CA VAL A 226 -7.92 -6.79 -36.79
C VAL A 226 -8.57 -7.81 -37.74
N THR A 227 -8.28 -7.78 -39.04
CA THR A 227 -8.85 -8.71 -40.04
C THR A 227 -7.86 -9.80 -40.47
N ALA A 228 -6.57 -9.64 -40.15
CA ALA A 228 -5.53 -10.59 -40.46
C ALA A 228 -5.70 -11.91 -39.69
N LYS A 229 -5.24 -13.01 -40.29
CA LYS A 229 -5.11 -14.28 -39.58
C LYS A 229 -3.97 -14.18 -38.56
N PRO A 230 -4.15 -14.63 -37.30
CA PRO A 230 -3.08 -14.64 -36.32
C PRO A 230 -1.85 -15.43 -36.77
N ARG A 231 -0.68 -14.83 -36.61
CA ARG A 231 0.64 -15.44 -36.81
C ARG A 231 1.22 -15.81 -35.46
N GLN A 232 1.18 -17.10 -35.14
CA GLN A 232 1.89 -17.66 -33.98
C GLN A 232 3.40 -17.41 -34.13
N LEU A 233 4.03 -16.78 -33.13
CA LEU A 233 5.46 -16.44 -33.12
C LEU A 233 6.28 -17.49 -32.36
N THR A 234 5.75 -18.02 -31.25
CA THR A 234 6.38 -19.07 -30.43
C THR A 234 5.54 -20.35 -30.46
N LYS A 235 6.18 -21.50 -30.19
CA LYS A 235 5.55 -22.84 -30.11
C LYS A 235 6.05 -23.62 -28.90
N SER A 236 6.43 -22.87 -27.88
CA SER A 236 7.20 -23.34 -26.72
C SER A 236 6.50 -23.04 -25.40
N GLY A 237 5.34 -22.39 -25.44
CA GLY A 237 4.46 -22.21 -24.29
C GLY A 237 4.11 -23.56 -23.66
N ILE A 238 4.26 -23.63 -22.34
CA ILE A 238 3.76 -24.71 -21.51
C ILE A 238 3.18 -24.05 -20.26
N GLU A 239 1.88 -24.21 -20.03
CA GLU A 239 1.19 -23.57 -18.90
C GLU A 239 1.89 -23.91 -17.58
N GLY A 240 2.20 -22.88 -16.78
CA GLY A 240 2.90 -23.02 -15.51
C GLY A 240 4.37 -23.50 -15.58
N ILE A 241 5.01 -23.54 -16.75
CA ILE A 241 6.40 -24.01 -16.90
C ILE A 241 7.25 -23.16 -17.85
N ILE A 242 6.73 -22.81 -19.03
CA ILE A 242 7.44 -21.97 -20.01
C ILE A 242 6.50 -20.87 -20.46
N PHE A 243 6.88 -19.62 -20.19
CA PHE A 243 6.11 -18.41 -20.46
C PHE A 243 6.78 -17.61 -21.57
N ASN A 244 6.04 -17.17 -22.61
CA ASN A 244 6.60 -16.33 -23.68
C ASN A 244 5.81 -15.02 -23.78
N GLY A 245 6.50 -13.88 -23.67
CA GLY A 245 5.90 -12.54 -23.74
C GLY A 245 5.13 -12.09 -22.49
N ILE A 246 4.91 -12.97 -21.52
CA ILE A 246 4.45 -12.67 -20.17
C ILE A 246 5.48 -13.21 -19.15
N PRO A 247 5.58 -12.61 -17.95
CA PRO A 247 6.47 -13.10 -16.90
C PRO A 247 5.96 -14.38 -16.22
N ASP A 248 6.87 -15.12 -15.60
CA ASP A 248 6.54 -16.03 -14.50
C ASP A 248 6.35 -15.25 -13.18
N TRP A 249 5.99 -15.94 -12.09
CA TRP A 249 5.70 -15.33 -10.79
C TRP A 249 6.85 -14.43 -10.27
N VAL A 250 8.12 -14.87 -10.34
CA VAL A 250 9.21 -14.10 -9.73
C VAL A 250 9.61 -12.89 -10.58
N TYR A 251 9.52 -13.01 -11.91
CA TYR A 251 9.72 -11.85 -12.78
C TYR A 251 8.57 -10.85 -12.69
N GLU A 252 7.34 -11.29 -12.47
CA GLU A 252 6.19 -10.40 -12.27
C GLU A 252 6.31 -9.60 -10.97
N GLU A 253 6.43 -10.30 -9.84
CA GLU A 253 6.33 -9.71 -8.51
C GLU A 253 7.58 -8.89 -8.15
N GLU A 254 8.77 -9.41 -8.43
CA GLU A 254 10.03 -8.91 -7.84
C GLU A 254 10.94 -8.14 -8.80
N ILE A 255 10.77 -8.30 -10.12
CA ILE A 255 11.71 -7.76 -11.12
C ILE A 255 11.05 -6.73 -12.04
N LEU A 256 10.01 -7.12 -12.78
CA LEU A 256 9.40 -6.30 -13.84
C LEU A 256 8.22 -5.46 -13.32
N SER A 257 7.47 -5.93 -12.32
CA SER A 257 6.27 -5.25 -11.78
C SER A 257 5.23 -4.91 -12.86
N THR A 258 4.99 -5.84 -13.77
CA THR A 258 4.03 -5.72 -14.89
C THR A 258 3.58 -7.13 -15.34
N ASN A 259 2.47 -7.21 -16.08
CA ASN A 259 1.93 -8.46 -16.64
C ASN A 259 2.48 -8.84 -18.02
N ASN A 260 3.50 -8.13 -18.51
CA ASN A 260 4.06 -8.37 -19.84
C ASN A 260 5.58 -8.28 -19.86
N ALA A 261 6.15 -9.03 -20.78
CA ALA A 261 7.55 -9.01 -21.16
C ALA A 261 7.65 -8.87 -22.69
N LEU A 262 6.96 -7.86 -23.23
CA LEU A 262 6.75 -7.58 -24.65
C LEU A 262 7.09 -6.12 -24.95
N TRP A 263 7.98 -5.88 -25.92
CA TRP A 263 8.45 -4.55 -26.26
C TRP A 263 8.48 -4.32 -27.77
N TRP A 264 7.73 -3.33 -28.23
CA TRP A 264 7.65 -2.96 -29.64
C TRP A 264 8.84 -2.08 -30.09
N SER A 265 9.24 -2.25 -31.35
CA SER A 265 10.01 -1.23 -32.08
C SER A 265 9.18 0.05 -32.28
N LYS A 266 9.81 1.23 -32.29
CA LYS A 266 9.08 2.52 -32.45
C LYS A 266 8.31 2.62 -33.79
N ASP A 267 8.73 1.90 -34.82
CA ASP A 267 8.06 1.83 -36.12
C ASP A 267 7.09 0.63 -36.25
N GLY A 268 6.97 -0.19 -35.22
CA GLY A 268 6.08 -1.35 -35.17
C GLY A 268 6.49 -2.52 -36.08
N LYS A 269 7.72 -2.57 -36.61
CA LYS A 269 8.16 -3.64 -37.54
C LYS A 269 8.86 -4.82 -36.89
N LYS A 270 9.33 -4.66 -35.66
CA LYS A 270 9.89 -5.71 -34.82
C LYS A 270 9.23 -5.73 -33.44
N LEU A 271 9.11 -6.93 -32.88
CA LEU A 271 8.65 -7.19 -31.52
C LEU A 271 9.75 -7.95 -30.78
N CYS A 272 10.17 -7.43 -29.63
CA CYS A 272 11.03 -8.14 -28.71
C CYS A 272 10.20 -8.71 -27.56
N PHE A 273 10.57 -9.90 -27.07
CA PHE A 273 9.95 -10.49 -25.91
C PHE A 273 10.93 -11.34 -25.11
N ALA A 274 10.66 -11.52 -23.83
CA ALA A 274 11.33 -12.51 -23.01
C ALA A 274 10.56 -13.83 -22.98
N SER A 275 11.29 -14.92 -22.76
CA SER A 275 10.79 -16.27 -22.58
C SER A 275 11.44 -16.83 -21.32
N PHE A 276 10.61 -17.19 -20.34
CA PHE A 276 11.00 -17.69 -19.03
C PHE A 276 10.76 -19.20 -18.98
N ASN A 277 11.72 -19.94 -18.43
CA ASN A 277 11.68 -21.38 -18.33
C ASN A 277 11.96 -21.80 -16.89
N ASP A 278 10.89 -22.30 -16.27
CA ASP A 278 10.83 -22.63 -14.86
C ASP A 278 11.00 -24.14 -14.63
N THR A 279 11.35 -24.92 -15.66
CA THR A 279 11.41 -26.40 -15.59
C THR A 279 12.18 -26.91 -14.36
N GLU A 280 13.29 -26.25 -14.02
CA GLU A 280 14.17 -26.56 -12.87
C GLU A 280 13.82 -25.81 -11.57
N VAL A 281 12.80 -24.96 -11.57
CA VAL A 281 12.30 -24.25 -10.38
C VAL A 281 11.42 -25.18 -9.56
N ASP A 282 11.64 -25.22 -8.24
CA ASP A 282 10.86 -26.02 -7.30
C ASP A 282 9.36 -25.65 -7.32
N ILE A 283 8.51 -26.65 -7.12
CA ILE A 283 7.05 -26.47 -7.06
C ILE A 283 6.61 -26.37 -5.59
N LEU A 284 5.94 -25.28 -5.26
CA LEU A 284 5.06 -25.18 -4.10
C LEU A 284 3.70 -25.79 -4.43
N GLN A 285 3.15 -26.56 -3.50
CA GLN A 285 1.77 -27.05 -3.58
C GLN A 285 0.96 -26.53 -2.39
N TYR A 286 -0.27 -26.06 -2.63
CA TYR A 286 -1.20 -25.65 -1.57
C TYR A 286 -2.63 -26.10 -1.89
N PRO A 287 -3.46 -26.41 -0.88
CA PRO A 287 -4.84 -26.81 -1.09
C PRO A 287 -5.72 -25.59 -1.39
N HIS A 288 -6.56 -25.72 -2.41
CA HIS A 288 -7.72 -24.86 -2.65
C HIS A 288 -8.99 -25.62 -2.21
N TYR A 289 -9.72 -25.07 -1.26
CA TYR A 289 -10.88 -25.73 -0.65
C TYR A 289 -12.18 -25.52 -1.45
N GLY A 290 -12.27 -24.40 -2.18
CA GLY A 290 -13.41 -24.04 -3.03
C GLY A 290 -14.69 -23.73 -2.24
N SER A 291 -15.84 -23.80 -2.92
CA SER A 291 -17.11 -23.42 -2.29
C SER A 291 -17.69 -24.52 -1.41
N TYR A 292 -17.96 -24.20 -0.14
CA TYR A 292 -18.77 -25.03 0.76
C TYR A 292 -20.22 -25.26 0.29
N SER A 293 -20.67 -24.53 -0.73
CA SER A 293 -22.00 -24.70 -1.34
C SER A 293 -22.01 -25.64 -2.55
N ASP A 294 -20.84 -25.99 -3.10
CA ASP A 294 -20.74 -26.95 -4.20
C ASP A 294 -20.66 -28.38 -3.66
N VAL A 295 -21.76 -29.11 -3.77
CA VAL A 295 -21.89 -30.51 -3.34
C VAL A 295 -21.02 -31.48 -4.15
N ASN A 296 -20.45 -31.06 -5.28
CA ASN A 296 -19.55 -31.88 -6.10
C ASN A 296 -18.08 -31.72 -5.67
N ASN A 297 -17.74 -30.63 -4.98
CA ASN A 297 -16.40 -30.32 -4.51
C ASN A 297 -16.11 -31.02 -3.17
N VAL A 298 -15.95 -32.35 -3.24
CA VAL A 298 -15.77 -33.23 -2.06
C VAL A 298 -14.30 -33.34 -1.64
N TYR A 299 -13.36 -33.02 -2.53
CA TYR A 299 -11.91 -33.10 -2.31
C TYR A 299 -11.25 -31.78 -2.72
N PRO A 300 -10.46 -31.13 -1.84
CA PRO A 300 -9.70 -29.93 -2.19
C PRO A 300 -8.78 -30.17 -3.39
N GLU A 301 -8.70 -29.19 -4.28
CA GLU A 301 -7.75 -29.18 -5.38
C GLU A 301 -6.35 -28.81 -4.88
N LEU A 302 -5.29 -29.36 -5.49
CA LEU A 302 -3.91 -28.98 -5.19
C LEU A 302 -3.39 -28.03 -6.26
N MET A 303 -3.31 -26.75 -5.91
CA MET A 303 -2.70 -25.72 -6.74
C MET A 303 -1.19 -25.91 -6.76
N ASN A 304 -0.59 -25.79 -7.96
CA ASN A 304 0.85 -25.87 -8.17
C ASN A 304 1.39 -24.51 -8.59
N LEU A 305 2.38 -23.99 -7.87
CA LEU A 305 3.09 -22.75 -8.20
C LEU A 305 4.59 -23.03 -8.26
N ARG A 306 5.25 -22.67 -9.36
CA ARG A 306 6.72 -22.69 -9.41
C ARG A 306 7.23 -21.45 -8.70
N TYR A 307 8.06 -21.66 -7.68
CA TYR A 307 8.48 -20.58 -6.78
C TYR A 307 9.92 -20.82 -6.28
N PRO A 308 10.89 -19.98 -6.67
CA PRO A 308 12.27 -20.12 -6.23
C PRO A 308 12.47 -19.50 -4.83
N LYS A 309 12.35 -20.31 -3.78
CA LYS A 309 12.71 -19.89 -2.41
C LYS A 309 14.20 -19.57 -2.27
N SER A 310 14.59 -18.81 -1.25
CA SER A 310 15.99 -18.48 -0.93
C SER A 310 16.95 -19.68 -1.03
N GLY A 311 18.00 -19.55 -1.85
CA GLY A 311 18.99 -20.58 -2.12
C GLY A 311 18.55 -21.66 -3.13
N LYS A 312 17.39 -21.53 -3.78
CA LYS A 312 16.90 -22.46 -4.82
C LYS A 312 17.14 -21.92 -6.23
N THR A 313 16.98 -22.81 -7.23
CA THR A 313 17.16 -22.50 -8.65
C THR A 313 16.12 -21.48 -9.10
N ASN A 314 16.60 -20.37 -9.68
CA ASN A 314 15.77 -19.36 -10.32
C ASN A 314 15.42 -19.74 -11.77
N PRO A 315 14.31 -19.21 -12.32
CA PRO A 315 13.93 -19.46 -13.71
C PRO A 315 14.99 -18.95 -14.68
N ASN A 316 15.23 -19.73 -15.73
CA ASN A 316 16.17 -19.38 -16.79
C ASN A 316 15.42 -18.57 -17.86
N PHE A 317 15.97 -17.42 -18.28
CA PHE A 317 15.31 -16.57 -19.26
C PHE A 317 16.10 -16.48 -20.57
N THR A 318 15.36 -16.20 -21.65
CA THR A 318 15.92 -15.90 -22.96
C THR A 318 15.16 -14.73 -23.58
N ILE A 319 15.85 -13.90 -24.37
CA ILE A 319 15.23 -12.77 -25.05
C ILE A 319 15.25 -13.05 -26.55
N TRP A 320 14.16 -12.73 -27.23
CA TRP A 320 13.95 -12.98 -28.65
C TRP A 320 13.47 -11.72 -29.37
N VAL A 321 13.82 -11.60 -30.65
CA VAL A 321 13.32 -10.54 -31.52
C VAL A 321 12.67 -11.18 -32.76
N ALA A 322 11.40 -10.89 -32.96
CA ALA A 322 10.64 -11.20 -34.16
C ALA A 322 10.69 -10.03 -35.14
N ASP A 323 11.02 -10.31 -36.40
CA ASP A 323 10.69 -9.42 -37.52
C ASP A 323 9.22 -9.68 -37.90
N LEU A 324 8.41 -8.63 -37.97
CA LEU A 324 6.97 -8.74 -38.24
C LEU A 324 6.64 -8.60 -39.73
N ALA A 325 7.56 -8.07 -40.54
CA ALA A 325 7.46 -8.01 -42.00
C ALA A 325 7.95 -9.31 -42.67
N SER A 326 8.82 -10.06 -41.99
CA SER A 326 9.40 -11.32 -42.47
C SER A 326 8.83 -12.54 -41.77
N THR A 327 8.69 -13.67 -42.46
CA THR A 327 8.34 -14.99 -41.89
C THR A 327 9.57 -15.81 -41.49
N LYS A 328 10.75 -15.18 -41.38
CA LYS A 328 11.99 -15.82 -40.91
C LYS A 328 11.91 -16.16 -39.42
N GLU A 329 12.77 -17.08 -38.99
CA GLU A 329 12.89 -17.51 -37.59
C GLU A 329 13.28 -16.36 -36.64
N LEU A 330 12.90 -16.53 -35.37
CA LEU A 330 13.18 -15.59 -34.29
C LEU A 330 14.70 -15.43 -34.06
N SER A 331 15.14 -14.20 -33.86
CA SER A 331 16.55 -13.92 -33.51
C SER A 331 16.74 -13.90 -31.99
N LYS A 332 17.53 -14.82 -31.45
CA LYS A 332 17.88 -14.86 -30.02
C LYS A 332 18.89 -13.76 -29.68
N VAL A 333 18.65 -13.01 -28.61
CA VAL A 333 19.64 -12.08 -28.05
C VAL A 333 20.72 -12.88 -27.31
N GLN A 334 21.99 -12.65 -27.60
CA GLN A 334 23.09 -13.27 -26.86
C GLN A 334 23.43 -12.45 -25.62
N ALA A 335 23.46 -13.10 -24.46
CA ALA A 335 23.93 -12.52 -23.21
C ALA A 335 25.46 -12.31 -23.24
N PRO A 336 25.99 -11.34 -22.46
CA PRO A 336 27.42 -11.08 -22.43
C PRO A 336 28.17 -12.24 -21.75
N LYS A 337 29.19 -12.77 -22.45
CA LYS A 337 29.98 -13.93 -21.99
C LYS A 337 30.79 -13.68 -20.71
N GLU A 338 30.98 -12.41 -20.37
CA GLU A 338 31.80 -11.95 -19.25
C GLU A 338 31.12 -12.18 -17.89
N TYR A 339 29.79 -12.29 -17.87
CA TYR A 339 29.02 -12.38 -16.64
C TYR A 339 28.37 -13.74 -16.46
N LYS A 340 28.41 -14.25 -15.23
CA LYS A 340 27.73 -15.47 -14.79
C LYS A 340 26.67 -15.09 -13.76
N ASN A 341 25.46 -15.63 -13.89
CA ASN A 341 24.30 -15.43 -13.01
C ASN A 341 23.82 -13.96 -12.95
N PHE A 342 22.89 -13.63 -13.84
CA PHE A 342 22.25 -12.31 -13.95
C PHE A 342 20.73 -12.45 -14.10
N LEU A 343 20.00 -11.39 -13.74
CA LEU A 343 18.57 -11.22 -14.01
C LEU A 343 18.37 -10.12 -15.05
N MET A 344 17.30 -10.20 -15.83
CA MET A 344 16.86 -9.12 -16.72
C MET A 344 15.94 -8.16 -15.98
N SER A 345 16.41 -6.94 -15.69
CA SER A 345 15.62 -5.95 -14.96
C SER A 345 14.65 -5.15 -15.84
N THR A 346 15.08 -4.77 -17.05
CA THR A 346 14.25 -4.04 -18.00
C THR A 346 14.86 -4.10 -19.40
N ILE A 347 14.05 -3.89 -20.44
CA ILE A 347 14.52 -3.67 -21.80
C ILE A 347 13.96 -2.32 -22.29
N SER A 348 14.85 -1.46 -22.79
CA SER A 348 14.52 -0.13 -23.31
C SER A 348 14.80 -0.04 -24.81
N ASN A 349 13.98 0.73 -25.54
CA ASN A 349 14.12 0.90 -26.99
C ASN A 349 15.03 2.10 -27.34
N VAL A 350 16.12 1.82 -28.07
CA VAL A 350 17.19 2.77 -28.42
C VAL A 350 17.22 3.08 -29.94
N GLY A 351 16.42 2.39 -30.75
CA GLY A 351 16.35 2.59 -32.20
C GLY A 351 17.62 2.18 -32.98
N ASN A 352 17.50 2.13 -34.32
CA ASN A 352 18.50 1.57 -35.27
C ASN A 352 19.95 2.03 -35.04
N ARG A 353 20.76 1.24 -34.33
CA ARG A 353 22.24 1.23 -34.39
C ARG A 353 22.86 -0.14 -34.07
N ASN A 354 23.77 -0.56 -34.95
CA ASN A 354 24.69 -1.67 -34.73
C ASN A 354 25.82 -1.29 -33.76
N TYR A 355 25.87 -1.97 -32.61
CA TYR A 355 27.07 -2.15 -31.80
C TYR A 355 27.05 -3.58 -31.24
N ASP A 356 28.20 -4.22 -31.03
CA ASP A 356 28.29 -5.69 -30.83
C ASP A 356 27.69 -6.26 -29.52
N PHE A 357 27.08 -5.41 -28.69
CA PHE A 357 26.28 -5.78 -27.52
C PHE A 357 24.82 -5.25 -27.56
N TYR A 358 24.46 -4.61 -28.67
CA TYR A 358 23.22 -3.88 -28.87
C TYR A 358 22.59 -4.45 -30.13
N LEU A 359 21.60 -5.35 -29.96
CA LEU A 359 20.72 -5.63 -31.09
C LEU A 359 20.07 -4.32 -31.50
N ASP A 360 20.01 -4.12 -32.82
CA ASP A 360 19.84 -2.85 -33.54
C ASP A 360 18.79 -1.87 -32.99
N ILE A 361 17.88 -2.26 -32.10
CA ILE A 361 16.76 -1.44 -31.58
C ILE A 361 16.72 -1.33 -30.03
N MET A 362 17.50 -2.09 -29.24
CA MET A 362 17.24 -2.21 -27.79
C MET A 362 18.47 -2.33 -26.87
N LEU A 363 18.35 -1.77 -25.67
CA LEU A 363 19.27 -1.93 -24.53
C LEU A 363 18.60 -2.81 -23.48
N VAL A 364 19.25 -3.92 -23.13
CA VAL A 364 18.83 -4.82 -22.04
C VAL A 364 19.60 -4.41 -20.79
N SER A 365 18.89 -3.97 -19.74
CA SER A 365 19.48 -3.72 -18.43
C SER A 365 19.54 -5.03 -17.65
N LEU A 366 20.74 -5.61 -17.54
CA LEU A 366 21.01 -6.76 -16.69
C LEU A 366 21.40 -6.30 -15.30
N ILE A 367 20.84 -6.94 -14.27
CA ILE A 367 21.28 -6.75 -12.88
C ILE A 367 21.90 -8.05 -12.40
N PHE A 368 23.12 -7.94 -11.87
CA PHE A 368 23.90 -9.07 -11.40
C PHE A 368 23.81 -9.12 -9.89
N TYR A 369 23.58 -10.31 -9.32
CA TYR A 369 23.56 -10.55 -7.88
C TYR A 369 24.82 -10.05 -7.15
N ASN A 370 25.94 -9.95 -7.87
CA ASN A 370 27.26 -9.57 -7.35
C ASN A 370 27.79 -8.21 -7.86
N TYR A 371 26.97 -7.34 -8.48
CA TYR A 371 27.48 -6.05 -8.98
C TYR A 371 27.65 -5.02 -7.84
N GLN A 372 28.79 -5.12 -7.14
CA GLN A 372 29.13 -4.28 -5.99
C GLN A 372 29.68 -2.88 -6.35
N GLU A 373 29.84 -2.56 -7.63
CA GLU A 373 30.59 -1.37 -8.07
C GLU A 373 29.87 -0.04 -7.76
N ASP A 374 28.53 -0.01 -7.81
CA ASP A 374 27.77 1.19 -7.41
C ASP A 374 27.53 1.27 -5.88
N SER A 375 27.63 0.16 -5.13
CA SER A 375 27.42 0.11 -3.67
C SER A 375 28.72 0.09 -2.83
N ASN A 376 29.90 0.16 -3.45
CA ASN A 376 31.20 -0.01 -2.78
C ASN A 376 31.30 -1.28 -1.90
N GLY A 377 30.57 -2.35 -2.26
CA GLY A 377 30.52 -3.61 -1.51
C GLY A 377 29.58 -3.65 -0.29
N HIS A 378 28.87 -2.56 0.02
CA HIS A 378 27.92 -2.49 1.14
C HIS A 378 26.54 -2.03 0.66
N GLY A 379 25.58 -2.95 0.62
CA GLY A 379 24.21 -2.71 0.13
C GLY A 379 23.92 -3.42 -1.18
N TRP A 380 22.78 -3.07 -1.79
CA TRP A 380 22.25 -3.67 -3.02
C TRP A 380 22.02 -2.62 -4.12
N VAL A 381 21.71 -3.10 -5.33
CA VAL A 381 21.31 -2.28 -6.49
C VAL A 381 19.78 -2.19 -6.56
N ASP A 382 19.24 -0.98 -6.75
CA ASP A 382 17.80 -0.76 -6.92
C ASP A 382 17.35 -1.31 -8.29
N LEU A 383 16.41 -2.28 -8.33
CA LEU A 383 16.04 -2.95 -9.60
C LEU A 383 15.27 -2.06 -10.60
N SER A 384 14.54 -1.06 -10.10
CA SER A 384 13.48 -0.35 -10.84
C SER A 384 13.91 1.00 -11.44
N THR A 385 15.05 1.05 -12.15
CA THR A 385 15.50 2.28 -12.82
C THR A 385 15.01 2.36 -14.28
N LYS A 386 14.05 3.25 -14.55
CA LYS A 386 13.66 3.61 -15.93
C LYS A 386 14.83 4.31 -16.62
N THR A 387 15.35 3.70 -17.70
CA THR A 387 16.33 4.35 -18.57
C THR A 387 15.63 5.32 -19.51
N VAL A 388 16.06 6.58 -19.53
CA VAL A 388 15.59 7.61 -20.48
C VAL A 388 16.72 7.92 -21.46
N PHE A 389 16.42 8.05 -22.75
CA PHE A 389 17.41 8.30 -23.80
C PHE A 389 17.25 9.70 -24.40
N SER A 390 18.37 10.35 -24.73
CA SER A 390 18.36 11.53 -25.58
C SER A 390 17.87 11.17 -26.99
N ALA A 391 17.18 12.06 -27.70
CA ALA A 391 16.57 11.74 -29.00
C ALA A 391 17.54 11.27 -30.10
N ASP A 392 18.83 11.61 -30.03
CA ASP A 392 19.85 11.12 -30.95
C ASP A 392 20.52 9.80 -30.52
N ASN A 393 20.10 9.26 -29.37
CA ASN A 393 20.61 8.08 -28.67
C ASN A 393 22.14 8.09 -28.42
N LYS A 394 22.76 9.26 -28.29
CA LYS A 394 24.18 9.37 -27.87
C LYS A 394 24.36 9.42 -26.36
N LYS A 395 23.31 9.79 -25.61
CA LYS A 395 23.29 9.79 -24.14
C LYS A 395 22.08 9.04 -23.61
N TYR A 396 22.21 8.55 -22.39
CA TYR A 396 21.09 8.06 -21.60
C TYR A 396 21.21 8.55 -20.16
N PHE A 397 20.08 8.50 -19.45
CA PHE A 397 19.93 9.06 -18.12
C PHE A 397 19.42 7.98 -17.18
N LEU A 398 20.09 7.83 -16.03
CA LEU A 398 19.77 6.88 -14.97
C LEU A 398 19.70 7.56 -13.62
N ARG A 399 18.87 7.00 -12.73
CA ARG A 399 18.87 7.32 -11.29
C ARG A 399 19.93 6.45 -10.61
N LEU A 400 21.07 7.03 -10.22
CA LEU A 400 22.21 6.32 -9.60
C LEU A 400 22.65 6.98 -8.29
N PRO A 401 23.30 6.25 -7.36
CA PRO A 401 23.92 6.85 -6.18
C PRO A 401 24.98 7.88 -6.56
N GLY A 402 24.76 9.14 -6.18
CA GLY A 402 25.67 10.26 -6.41
C GLY A 402 26.97 10.17 -5.59
N PRO A 403 27.78 11.24 -5.56
CA PRO A 403 28.84 11.37 -4.56
C PRO A 403 28.27 11.33 -3.12
N PRO A 404 29.07 10.99 -2.09
CA PRO A 404 28.65 11.09 -0.70
C PRO A 404 28.39 12.55 -0.27
N GLU A 405 27.27 12.79 0.39
CA GLU A 405 26.75 14.11 0.79
C GLU A 405 26.54 14.15 2.33
N GLY A 406 27.64 14.25 3.07
CA GLY A 406 27.63 14.31 4.54
C GLY A 406 27.45 12.95 5.23
N HIS A 407 26.85 12.94 6.42
CA HIS A 407 26.85 11.78 7.32
C HIS A 407 25.82 10.68 6.96
N LEU A 408 24.90 10.96 6.04
CA LEU A 408 23.86 10.06 5.53
C LEU A 408 24.27 9.30 4.26
N GLY A 409 25.53 9.44 3.82
CA GLY A 409 26.07 8.73 2.67
C GLY A 409 25.65 9.37 1.34
N ARG A 410 25.28 8.55 0.36
CA ARG A 410 25.02 8.92 -1.04
C ARG A 410 23.51 8.95 -1.30
N PHE A 411 23.04 10.01 -1.95
CA PHE A 411 21.65 10.12 -2.40
C PHE A 411 21.54 9.73 -3.88
N ARG A 412 20.37 9.25 -4.30
CA ARG A 412 20.13 8.92 -5.71
C ARG A 412 19.86 10.17 -6.51
N HIS A 413 20.63 10.33 -7.59
CA HIS A 413 20.63 11.50 -8.45
C HIS A 413 20.63 11.10 -9.92
N ILE A 414 20.28 12.06 -10.78
CA ILE A 414 20.28 11.86 -12.22
C ILE A 414 21.73 11.87 -12.72
N ALA A 415 22.18 10.74 -13.24
CA ALA A 415 23.41 10.57 -13.98
C ALA A 415 23.10 10.61 -15.49
N GLU A 416 23.78 11.48 -16.22
CA GLU A 416 23.91 11.42 -17.68
C GLU A 416 25.11 10.52 -18.02
N ILE A 417 24.94 9.57 -18.94
CA ILE A 417 25.99 8.68 -19.42
C ILE A 417 26.10 8.77 -20.95
N ASP A 418 27.32 8.98 -21.44
CA ASP A 418 27.67 8.94 -22.87
C ASP A 418 27.77 7.48 -23.35
N VAL A 419 27.00 7.13 -24.39
CA VAL A 419 26.91 5.76 -24.94
C VAL A 419 28.22 5.28 -25.56
N LYS A 420 29.06 6.18 -26.09
CA LYS A 420 30.28 5.83 -26.82
C LYS A 420 31.45 5.52 -25.89
N ASN A 421 31.54 6.18 -24.74
CA ASN A 421 32.70 6.09 -23.84
C ASN A 421 32.36 5.77 -22.37
N GLY A 422 31.08 5.65 -22.02
CA GLY A 422 30.64 5.32 -20.66
C GLY A 422 30.83 6.45 -19.64
N LYS A 423 31.19 7.67 -20.05
CA LYS A 423 31.45 8.78 -19.13
C LYS A 423 30.19 9.20 -18.38
N LYS A 424 30.16 8.93 -17.08
CA LYS A 424 29.11 9.31 -16.12
C LYS A 424 29.28 10.77 -15.65
N THR A 425 28.21 11.57 -15.75
CA THR A 425 28.13 12.97 -15.28
C THR A 425 26.84 13.19 -14.49
N PHE A 426 26.93 13.48 -13.19
CA PHE A 426 25.73 13.78 -12.39
C PHE A 426 25.18 15.19 -12.69
N LEU A 427 23.88 15.26 -12.99
CA LEU A 427 23.14 16.50 -13.27
C LEU A 427 22.56 17.13 -11.98
N THR A 428 22.13 16.29 -11.03
CA THR A 428 21.62 16.71 -9.70
C THR A 428 22.60 16.32 -8.59
N HIS A 429 22.54 17.00 -7.45
CA HIS A 429 23.35 16.74 -6.23
C HIS A 429 22.65 17.34 -5.00
N GLY A 430 23.10 17.02 -3.78
CA GLY A 430 22.52 17.47 -2.51
C GLY A 430 21.87 16.37 -1.67
N LYS A 431 21.36 16.72 -0.48
CA LYS A 431 20.82 15.75 0.50
C LYS A 431 19.34 15.43 0.30
N PHE A 432 19.00 14.98 -0.90
CA PHE A 432 17.64 14.56 -1.27
C PHE A 432 17.70 13.46 -2.32
N ASP A 433 16.71 12.57 -2.35
CA ASP A 433 16.63 11.49 -3.32
C ASP A 433 15.72 11.88 -4.49
N VAL A 434 16.26 11.81 -5.70
CA VAL A 434 15.44 11.74 -6.93
C VAL A 434 14.64 10.44 -6.85
N ALA A 435 13.31 10.53 -6.93
CA ALA A 435 12.42 9.38 -6.84
C ALA A 435 12.42 8.60 -8.17
N TYR A 436 12.15 9.29 -9.28
CA TYR A 436 12.20 8.72 -10.63
C TYR A 436 12.33 9.82 -11.69
N ILE A 437 12.92 9.43 -12.83
CA ILE A 437 13.00 10.27 -14.03
C ILE A 437 11.71 10.05 -14.83
N ILE A 438 11.06 11.13 -15.26
CA ILE A 438 9.86 11.07 -16.09
C ILE A 438 10.27 10.92 -17.55
N ASP A 439 10.87 11.96 -18.15
CA ASP A 439 11.35 11.93 -19.54
C ASP A 439 12.34 13.07 -19.86
N HIS A 440 12.86 13.08 -21.10
CA HIS A 440 13.79 14.08 -21.63
C HIS A 440 13.20 14.85 -22.82
N ASP A 441 13.09 16.17 -22.69
CA ASP A 441 12.82 17.07 -23.81
C ASP A 441 14.13 17.37 -24.55
N ALA A 442 14.40 16.58 -25.58
CA ALA A 442 15.59 16.71 -26.42
C ALA A 442 15.62 17.99 -27.27
N ASN A 443 14.49 18.67 -27.48
CA ASN A 443 14.48 19.96 -28.19
C ASN A 443 14.98 21.09 -27.27
N LYS A 444 14.68 20.99 -25.97
CA LYS A 444 15.13 21.96 -24.95
C LYS A 444 16.40 21.52 -24.19
N ASN A 445 16.84 20.27 -24.32
CA ASN A 445 17.92 19.65 -23.53
C ASN A 445 17.65 19.67 -22.02
N ILE A 446 16.42 19.30 -21.63
CA ILE A 446 15.91 19.35 -20.26
C ILE A 446 15.25 18.02 -19.89
N LEU A 447 15.58 17.46 -18.71
CA LEU A 447 14.85 16.34 -18.11
C LEU A 447 13.80 16.82 -17.11
N TYR A 448 12.71 16.06 -16.98
CA TYR A 448 11.71 16.20 -15.93
C TYR A 448 11.74 14.98 -15.01
N TYR A 449 11.58 15.20 -13.70
CA TYR A 449 11.72 14.16 -12.69
C TYR A 449 10.93 14.48 -11.41
N ILE A 450 10.57 13.45 -10.65
CA ILE A 450 10.03 13.59 -9.30
C ILE A 450 11.16 13.41 -8.28
N THR A 451 11.17 14.24 -7.24
CA THR A 451 12.21 14.25 -6.19
C THR A 451 11.63 14.55 -4.82
N THR A 452 12.33 14.16 -3.75
CA THR A 452 12.13 14.74 -2.42
C THR A 452 12.86 16.08 -2.28
N LEU A 453 12.58 16.83 -1.20
CA LEU A 453 13.36 17.99 -0.78
C LEU A 453 14.24 17.64 0.43
N GLU A 454 15.28 18.44 0.71
CA GLU A 454 16.20 18.19 1.84
C GLU A 454 15.45 18.20 3.17
N GLY A 455 15.61 17.13 3.97
CA GLY A 455 14.89 16.94 5.23
C GLY A 455 13.39 16.60 5.08
N LYS A 456 12.88 16.44 3.85
CA LYS A 456 11.47 16.22 3.54
C LYS A 456 11.23 14.93 2.75
N ALA A 457 11.62 13.82 3.34
CA ALA A 457 11.56 12.50 2.71
C ALA A 457 10.13 12.08 2.28
N GLY A 458 9.10 12.55 3.01
CA GLY A 458 7.69 12.26 2.73
C GLY A 458 7.05 13.11 1.62
N GLU A 459 7.75 14.10 1.07
CA GLU A 459 7.25 15.01 0.03
C GLU A 459 7.65 14.51 -1.38
N ARG A 460 6.90 14.86 -2.42
CA ARG A 460 7.22 14.55 -3.83
C ARG A 460 6.93 15.76 -4.70
N HIS A 461 7.96 16.27 -5.37
CA HIS A 461 7.87 17.47 -6.19
C HIS A 461 8.35 17.24 -7.62
N LEU A 462 7.67 17.87 -8.57
CA LEU A 462 8.07 17.90 -9.97
C LEU A 462 9.17 18.94 -10.17
N PHE A 463 10.29 18.51 -10.71
CA PHE A 463 11.42 19.34 -11.07
C PHE A 463 11.80 19.12 -12.54
N SER A 464 12.53 20.08 -13.09
CA SER A 464 13.34 19.89 -14.29
C SER A 464 14.82 20.16 -14.04
N VAL A 465 15.70 19.54 -14.82
CA VAL A 465 17.15 19.81 -14.84
C VAL A 465 17.67 19.87 -16.27
N ALA A 466 18.48 20.88 -16.56
CA ALA A 466 19.17 21.02 -17.84
C ALA A 466 20.34 20.03 -17.98
N ASP A 467 20.44 19.35 -19.12
CA ASP A 467 21.53 18.40 -19.41
C ASP A 467 22.83 19.09 -19.86
N SER A 468 23.89 18.32 -20.18
CA SER A 468 25.20 18.91 -20.54
C SER A 468 25.28 19.59 -21.91
N SER A 469 24.28 19.39 -22.79
CA SER A 469 24.10 20.07 -24.08
C SER A 469 23.39 21.43 -23.94
N HIS A 470 22.71 21.70 -22.82
CA HIS A 470 22.00 22.95 -22.61
C HIS A 470 22.96 24.14 -22.39
N PRO A 471 22.66 25.38 -22.83
CA PRO A 471 23.53 26.54 -22.61
C PRO A 471 23.79 26.89 -21.14
N LYS A 472 22.95 26.39 -20.22
CA LYS A 472 23.12 26.45 -18.76
C LYS A 472 22.98 25.04 -18.20
N PRO A 473 24.03 24.20 -18.23
CA PRO A 473 23.97 22.83 -17.72
C PRO A 473 23.64 22.80 -16.23
N LYS A 474 22.94 21.74 -15.78
CA LYS A 474 22.55 21.50 -14.38
C LYS A 474 21.65 22.57 -13.74
N GLN A 475 21.15 23.54 -14.51
CA GLN A 475 20.15 24.47 -14.01
C GLN A 475 18.88 23.68 -13.68
N THR A 476 18.43 23.75 -12.43
CA THR A 476 17.19 23.14 -11.96
C THR A 476 16.04 24.15 -11.91
N THR A 477 14.80 23.66 -11.93
CA THR A 477 13.59 24.46 -11.72
C THR A 477 12.53 23.59 -11.05
N CYS A 478 11.91 24.09 -9.98
CA CYS A 478 10.79 23.40 -9.33
C CYS A 478 9.47 23.85 -9.95
N PHE A 479 8.56 22.91 -10.20
CA PHE A 479 7.23 23.17 -10.74
C PHE A 479 6.17 23.20 -9.65
N THR A 480 6.33 22.45 -8.56
CA THR A 480 5.27 22.28 -7.54
C THR A 480 5.56 22.91 -6.17
N CYS A 481 6.77 23.44 -5.94
CA CYS A 481 7.17 24.01 -4.65
C CYS A 481 6.32 25.22 -4.23
N ASP A 482 5.96 26.07 -5.19
CA ASP A 482 5.27 27.35 -4.93
C ASP A 482 3.77 27.33 -5.32
N ILE A 483 3.17 26.15 -5.58
CA ILE A 483 1.75 26.07 -5.99
C ILE A 483 0.81 26.23 -4.80
N ASP A 484 0.90 25.34 -3.81
CA ASP A 484 -0.11 25.17 -2.77
C ASP A 484 0.45 24.33 -1.61
N PRO A 485 0.41 24.81 -0.34
CA PRO A 485 0.87 24.03 0.82
C PRO A 485 0.02 22.79 1.13
N GLN A 486 -1.15 22.61 0.49
CA GLN A 486 -1.93 21.37 0.52
C GLN A 486 -1.50 20.36 -0.57
N CYS A 487 -0.41 20.65 -1.31
CA CYS A 487 0.02 19.91 -2.50
C CYS A 487 1.51 19.52 -2.48
N LEU A 488 1.92 18.81 -1.43
CA LEU A 488 3.31 18.41 -1.17
C LEU A 488 3.66 17.01 -1.71
N TYR A 489 2.68 16.19 -2.08
CA TYR A 489 2.90 14.91 -2.75
C TYR A 489 2.33 14.95 -4.17
N ASN A 490 3.21 15.00 -5.17
CA ASN A 490 2.85 15.18 -6.58
C ASN A 490 3.30 14.00 -7.45
N ASP A 491 2.51 13.70 -8.48
CA ASP A 491 2.86 12.85 -9.62
C ASP A 491 2.58 13.60 -10.93
N ALA A 492 3.21 13.22 -12.05
CA ALA A 492 3.07 13.95 -13.31
C ALA A 492 3.20 13.09 -14.57
N VAL A 493 2.26 13.26 -15.50
CA VAL A 493 2.19 12.52 -16.77
C VAL A 493 2.22 13.48 -17.96
N PHE A 494 3.34 13.47 -18.69
CA PHE A 494 3.59 14.40 -19.80
C PHE A 494 3.03 13.92 -21.14
N SER A 495 2.71 14.88 -22.02
CA SER A 495 2.38 14.65 -23.42
C SER A 495 3.59 14.16 -24.22
N ARG A 496 3.36 13.62 -25.43
CA ARG A 496 4.42 12.93 -26.20
C ARG A 496 5.67 13.76 -26.55
N ASN A 497 5.57 15.08 -26.69
CA ASN A 497 6.72 15.99 -26.84
C ASN A 497 6.89 16.94 -25.64
N LEU A 498 6.26 16.63 -24.50
CA LEU A 498 6.35 17.35 -23.23
C LEU A 498 5.87 18.81 -23.28
N THR A 499 5.01 19.16 -24.25
CA THR A 499 4.37 20.49 -24.34
C THR A 499 3.40 20.72 -23.18
N TYR A 500 2.63 19.68 -22.82
CA TYR A 500 1.70 19.68 -21.70
C TYR A 500 2.05 18.56 -20.71
N TYR A 501 1.51 18.67 -19.50
CA TYR A 501 1.49 17.58 -18.54
C TYR A 501 0.24 17.64 -17.68
N VAL A 502 -0.20 16.46 -17.25
CA VAL A 502 -1.17 16.34 -16.16
C VAL A 502 -0.39 16.29 -14.86
N LEU A 503 -0.71 17.19 -13.94
CA LEU A 503 -0.25 17.20 -12.56
C LEU A 503 -1.32 16.50 -11.70
N GLU A 504 -0.94 15.42 -11.04
CA GLU A 504 -1.74 14.83 -9.96
C GLU A 504 -1.20 15.33 -8.61
N CYS A 505 -1.99 16.19 -7.98
CA CYS A 505 -1.79 16.57 -6.60
C CYS A 505 -2.41 15.47 -5.72
N LEU A 506 -1.61 14.75 -4.94
CA LEU A 506 -2.03 13.56 -4.19
C LEU A 506 -2.06 13.75 -2.67
N GLY A 507 -1.74 14.94 -2.15
CA GLY A 507 -1.85 15.28 -0.73
C GLY A 507 -0.88 16.39 -0.28
N PRO A 508 -0.95 16.84 0.99
CA PRO A 508 -1.76 16.25 2.08
C PRO A 508 -3.24 16.66 2.06
N GLY A 509 -3.63 17.64 1.24
CA GLY A 509 -5.03 18.02 1.05
C GLY A 509 -5.82 17.00 0.23
N ILE A 510 -7.05 17.35 -0.14
CA ILE A 510 -7.86 16.53 -1.05
C ILE A 510 -7.18 16.44 -2.41
N PRO A 511 -6.96 15.22 -2.96
CA PRO A 511 -6.32 15.05 -4.25
C PRO A 511 -7.06 15.72 -5.41
N ARG A 512 -6.32 16.25 -6.37
CA ARG A 512 -6.85 16.92 -7.56
C ARG A 512 -5.95 16.73 -8.77
N ILE A 513 -6.53 16.89 -9.95
CA ILE A 513 -5.91 16.63 -11.24
C ILE A 513 -5.98 17.91 -12.07
N GLU A 514 -4.83 18.41 -12.53
CA GLU A 514 -4.70 19.66 -13.29
C GLU A 514 -3.92 19.43 -14.58
N LEU A 515 -4.48 19.85 -15.71
CA LEU A 515 -3.74 19.92 -16.97
C LEU A 515 -2.96 21.24 -17.03
N ARG A 516 -1.65 21.19 -17.28
CA ARG A 516 -0.75 22.34 -17.26
C ARG A 516 0.11 22.43 -18.53
N LEU A 517 0.46 23.66 -18.91
CA LEU A 517 1.39 23.96 -19.99
C LEU A 517 2.83 24.01 -19.45
N THR A 518 3.68 23.08 -19.88
CA THR A 518 5.05 22.90 -19.37
C THR A 518 5.88 24.18 -19.42
N ALA A 519 5.81 24.93 -20.53
CA ALA A 519 6.65 26.11 -20.75
C ALA A 519 6.38 27.28 -19.79
N THR A 520 5.23 27.32 -19.10
CA THR A 520 4.85 28.43 -18.21
C THR A 520 4.30 27.99 -16.85
N ASN A 521 4.17 26.68 -16.61
CA ASN A 521 3.53 26.10 -15.42
C ASN A 521 2.10 26.63 -15.16
N LYS A 522 1.41 27.10 -16.22
CA LYS A 522 0.02 27.59 -16.12
C LYS A 522 -0.97 26.45 -16.26
N ILE A 523 -2.03 26.50 -15.47
CA ILE A 523 -3.20 25.63 -15.60
C ILE A 523 -3.91 25.95 -16.93
N VAL A 524 -4.14 24.92 -17.72
CA VAL A 524 -4.95 24.92 -18.94
C VAL A 524 -6.38 24.53 -18.59
N SER A 525 -6.54 23.47 -17.78
CA SER A 525 -7.83 22.99 -17.30
C SER A 525 -7.67 22.28 -15.94
N VAL A 526 -8.71 22.34 -15.11
CA VAL A 526 -8.81 21.53 -13.87
C VAL A 526 -9.70 20.34 -14.19
N MET A 527 -9.14 19.14 -14.13
CA MET A 527 -9.78 17.92 -14.65
C MET A 527 -10.67 17.24 -13.62
N ASP A 528 -10.20 17.12 -12.37
CA ASP A 528 -11.01 16.64 -11.25
C ASP A 528 -10.51 17.28 -9.93
N THR A 529 -11.43 17.67 -9.06
CA THR A 529 -11.16 18.23 -7.72
C THR A 529 -11.57 17.30 -6.58
N ASN A 530 -12.03 16.09 -6.91
CA ASN A 530 -12.59 15.09 -5.99
C ASN A 530 -13.64 15.69 -5.03
N THR A 531 -14.58 16.49 -5.56
CA THR A 531 -15.57 17.26 -4.77
C THR A 531 -16.42 16.37 -3.85
N GLU A 532 -16.83 15.18 -4.30
CA GLU A 532 -17.58 14.21 -3.50
C GLU A 532 -16.77 13.74 -2.26
N LEU A 533 -15.46 13.50 -2.45
CA LEU A 533 -14.54 13.15 -1.36
C LEU A 533 -14.33 14.33 -0.42
N GLN A 534 -14.14 15.55 -0.96
CA GLN A 534 -14.01 16.77 -0.16
C GLN A 534 -15.24 16.97 0.74
N GLU A 535 -16.45 16.79 0.21
CA GLU A 535 -17.68 16.81 0.99
C GLU A 535 -17.72 15.73 2.08
N LEU A 536 -17.34 14.50 1.75
CA LEU A 536 -17.33 13.39 2.71
C LEU A 536 -16.35 13.66 3.87
N VAL A 537 -15.13 14.06 3.55
CA VAL A 537 -14.08 14.44 4.52
C VAL A 537 -14.55 15.61 5.38
N ASN A 538 -15.16 16.64 4.79
CA ASN A 538 -15.71 17.79 5.52
C ASN A 538 -16.83 17.40 6.50
N LYS A 539 -17.62 16.36 6.17
CA LYS A 539 -18.71 15.82 7.02
C LYS A 539 -18.21 14.85 8.11
N ARG A 540 -16.91 14.52 8.16
CA ARG A 540 -16.34 13.56 9.12
C ARG A 540 -15.36 14.21 10.08
N ALA A 541 -15.28 13.68 11.30
CA ALA A 541 -14.27 14.06 12.28
C ALA A 541 -12.95 13.35 11.95
N MET A 542 -12.16 13.95 11.05
CA MET A 542 -10.86 13.42 10.66
C MET A 542 -9.84 13.46 11.81
N PRO A 543 -8.92 12.49 11.91
CA PRO A 543 -7.80 12.55 12.84
C PRO A 543 -6.96 13.80 12.66
N VAL A 544 -6.31 14.25 13.74
CA VAL A 544 -5.31 15.32 13.66
C VAL A 544 -3.95 14.69 13.43
N ILE A 545 -3.34 14.97 12.28
CA ILE A 545 -1.99 14.50 11.95
C ILE A 545 -0.96 15.36 12.69
N LYS A 546 0.03 14.70 13.31
CA LYS A 546 1.16 15.34 13.97
C LYS A 546 2.43 14.56 13.67
N ASP A 547 3.41 15.24 13.07
CA ASP A 547 4.71 14.66 12.77
C ASP A 547 5.77 15.14 13.75
N MET A 548 6.76 14.28 13.99
CA MET A 548 7.93 14.58 14.80
C MET A 548 9.12 13.74 14.34
N GLN A 549 10.33 14.20 14.65
CA GLN A 549 11.55 13.41 14.52
C GLN A 549 12.00 12.97 15.90
N ILE A 550 12.24 11.67 16.06
CA ILE A 550 12.70 11.07 17.32
C ILE A 550 14.13 10.56 17.10
N PRO A 551 15.10 10.94 17.95
CA PRO A 551 16.46 10.43 17.86
C PRO A 551 16.51 8.94 18.19
N ILE A 552 17.31 8.20 17.44
CA ILE A 552 17.57 6.77 17.62
C ILE A 552 19.09 6.51 17.58
N ASP A 553 19.50 5.30 17.99
CA ASP A 553 20.90 4.91 18.11
C ASP A 553 21.75 5.22 16.87
N GLY A 554 23.01 5.60 17.07
CA GLY A 554 23.97 5.83 15.99
C GLY A 554 23.88 7.20 15.30
N ASN A 555 23.28 8.20 15.95
CA ASN A 555 22.99 9.54 15.41
C ASN A 555 22.01 9.54 14.23
N TYR A 556 21.09 8.57 14.19
CA TYR A 556 19.98 8.56 13.25
C TYR A 556 18.73 9.22 13.88
N PHE A 557 17.77 9.57 13.05
CA PHE A 557 16.47 10.07 13.47
C PHE A 557 15.39 9.29 12.73
N ALA A 558 14.37 8.83 13.46
CA ALA A 558 13.17 8.27 12.87
C ALA A 558 12.16 9.39 12.61
N ASN A 559 11.53 9.39 11.42
CA ASN A 559 10.34 10.22 11.19
C ASN A 559 9.13 9.48 11.73
N VAL A 560 8.29 10.18 12.49
CA VAL A 560 7.15 9.58 13.19
C VAL A 560 5.90 10.40 12.96
N ARG A 561 4.84 9.73 12.50
CA ARG A 561 3.52 10.33 12.27
C ARG A 561 2.49 9.77 13.25
N LEU A 562 1.82 10.66 13.97
CA LEU A 562 0.72 10.35 14.87
C LEU A 562 -0.62 10.76 14.24
N PHE A 563 -1.58 9.84 14.25
CA PHE A 563 -2.99 10.15 13.97
C PHE A 563 -3.69 10.29 15.32
N LEU A 564 -3.87 11.53 15.76
CA LEU A 564 -4.48 11.83 17.05
C LEU A 564 -6.01 11.82 16.94
N PRO A 565 -6.73 11.30 17.96
CA PRO A 565 -8.19 11.35 17.99
C PRO A 565 -8.72 12.79 17.84
N PRO A 566 -9.81 13.02 17.07
CA PRO A 566 -10.32 14.37 16.77
C PRO A 566 -10.76 15.24 17.97
N VAL A 567 -10.80 14.65 19.16
CA VAL A 567 -11.16 15.29 20.44
C VAL A 567 -10.01 15.31 21.46
N LEU A 568 -8.87 14.69 21.14
CA LEU A 568 -7.70 14.69 22.01
C LEU A 568 -7.19 16.13 22.18
N ARG A 569 -6.90 16.50 23.43
CA ARG A 569 -6.22 17.75 23.76
C ARG A 569 -4.92 17.43 24.48
N GLU A 570 -3.80 17.86 23.93
CA GLU A 570 -2.47 17.43 24.41
C GLU A 570 -2.14 17.89 25.85
N TYR A 571 -2.85 18.92 26.32
CA TYR A 571 -2.74 19.47 27.68
C TYR A 571 -3.69 18.80 28.70
N GLU A 572 -4.57 17.89 28.27
CA GLU A 572 -5.46 17.16 29.17
C GLU A 572 -4.78 15.92 29.75
N ILE A 573 -5.24 15.50 30.93
CA ILE A 573 -4.68 14.34 31.67
C ILE A 573 -5.10 13.00 31.03
N THR A 574 -6.06 13.02 30.10
CA THR A 574 -6.60 11.82 29.46
C THR A 574 -5.57 11.12 28.58
N LYS A 575 -5.22 9.88 28.95
CA LYS A 575 -4.32 9.02 28.18
C LYS A 575 -5.08 8.06 27.26
N TYR A 576 -4.57 7.92 26.04
CA TYR A 576 -5.15 7.11 24.98
C TYR A 576 -4.28 5.90 24.69
N PRO A 577 -4.87 4.73 24.34
CA PRO A 577 -4.11 3.57 23.88
C PRO A 577 -3.42 3.89 22.56
N ALA A 578 -2.28 3.27 22.29
CA ALA A 578 -1.51 3.45 21.05
C ALA A 578 -1.35 2.15 20.28
N LEU A 579 -1.46 2.24 18.95
CA LEU A 579 -1.17 1.17 18.00
C LEU A 579 -0.10 1.65 17.03
N ILE A 580 1.04 0.97 17.02
CA ILE A 580 2.11 1.17 16.06
C ILE A 580 1.79 0.29 14.85
N GLU A 581 1.67 0.90 13.66
CA GLU A 581 1.68 0.16 12.40
C GLU A 581 3.10 0.18 11.84
N VAL A 582 3.67 -1.02 11.68
CA VAL A 582 4.97 -1.25 11.06
C VAL A 582 4.80 -1.93 9.71
N TYR A 583 5.54 -1.44 8.71
CA TYR A 583 5.92 -2.23 7.55
C TYR A 583 7.39 -2.63 7.60
N GLY A 584 8.33 -1.67 7.73
CA GLY A 584 9.75 -1.95 7.98
C GLY A 584 10.57 -2.57 6.84
N GLY A 585 9.93 -2.94 5.72
CA GLY A 585 10.64 -3.51 4.56
C GLY A 585 11.64 -2.53 3.92
N PRO A 586 12.79 -3.01 3.40
CA PRO A 586 13.82 -2.16 2.81
C PRO A 586 13.28 -1.24 1.70
N GLY A 587 13.62 0.05 1.78
CA GLY A 587 13.25 1.06 0.79
C GLY A 587 11.80 1.57 0.88
N THR A 588 10.99 1.03 1.79
CA THR A 588 9.61 1.52 1.99
C THR A 588 9.56 2.83 2.77
N GLN A 589 8.39 3.46 2.80
CA GLN A 589 8.15 4.72 3.49
C GLN A 589 6.69 4.76 3.95
N MET A 590 6.46 5.08 5.23
CA MET A 590 5.13 5.18 5.83
C MET A 590 4.75 6.61 6.18
N VAL A 591 5.72 7.46 6.53
CA VAL A 591 5.54 8.89 6.79
C VAL A 591 5.63 9.65 5.47
N THR A 592 4.47 10.03 4.94
CA THR A 592 4.33 10.59 3.59
C THR A 592 3.23 11.65 3.52
N GLU A 593 3.42 12.72 2.76
CA GLU A 593 2.40 13.75 2.53
C GLU A 593 1.25 13.30 1.62
N LYS A 594 1.24 12.03 1.19
CA LYS A 594 0.15 11.48 0.38
C LYS A 594 -1.14 11.34 1.21
N PHE A 595 -2.25 11.86 0.67
CA PHE A 595 -3.58 11.71 1.26
C PHE A 595 -4.00 10.23 1.27
N ASN A 596 -4.42 9.76 2.45
CA ASN A 596 -4.92 8.41 2.66
C ASN A 596 -5.88 8.39 3.85
N VAL A 597 -6.98 7.63 3.75
CA VAL A 597 -7.92 7.36 4.85
C VAL A 597 -8.07 5.86 4.98
N ASN A 598 -7.41 5.29 5.99
CA ASN A 598 -7.21 3.86 6.18
C ASN A 598 -7.83 3.37 7.51
N TRP A 599 -7.58 2.12 7.88
CA TRP A 599 -8.04 1.55 9.16
C TRP A 599 -7.52 2.37 10.37
N GLY A 600 -6.26 2.81 10.36
CA GLY A 600 -5.71 3.72 11.37
C GLY A 600 -6.50 5.03 11.53
N SER A 601 -6.99 5.59 10.42
CA SER A 601 -7.84 6.78 10.45
C SER A 601 -9.19 6.52 11.13
N TYR A 602 -9.77 5.33 10.92
CA TYR A 602 -10.96 4.87 11.64
C TYR A 602 -10.67 4.64 13.13
N LEU A 603 -9.55 4.02 13.49
CA LEU A 603 -9.16 3.78 14.88
C LEU A 603 -9.00 5.11 15.66
N ALA A 604 -8.32 6.08 15.08
CA ALA A 604 -8.19 7.41 15.68
C ALA A 604 -9.54 8.16 15.74
N SER A 605 -10.32 8.15 14.65
CA SER A 605 -11.60 8.87 14.59
C SER A 605 -12.69 8.28 15.48
N LYS A 606 -12.84 6.95 15.50
CA LYS A 606 -13.98 6.24 16.12
C LYS A 606 -13.65 5.57 17.45
N LYS A 607 -12.48 4.95 17.57
CA LYS A 607 -12.06 4.19 18.75
C LYS A 607 -11.22 5.02 19.73
N ASN A 608 -10.78 6.21 19.31
CA ASN A 608 -9.84 7.07 20.03
C ASN A 608 -8.52 6.35 20.38
N ILE A 609 -8.02 5.51 19.46
CA ILE A 609 -6.68 4.91 19.56
C ILE A 609 -5.72 5.79 18.78
N ILE A 610 -4.59 6.15 19.38
CA ILE A 610 -3.52 6.88 18.67
C ILE A 610 -2.85 5.89 17.73
N TYR A 611 -2.91 6.17 16.43
CA TYR A 611 -2.23 5.37 15.41
C TYR A 611 -0.87 5.99 15.10
N VAL A 612 0.17 5.16 14.97
CA VAL A 612 1.56 5.61 14.84
C VAL A 612 2.20 4.93 13.63
N ASN A 613 2.81 5.73 12.75
CA ASN A 613 3.73 5.25 11.71
C ASN A 613 5.15 5.73 12.00
N ILE A 614 6.15 4.88 11.75
CA ILE A 614 7.56 5.11 12.10
C ILE A 614 8.45 4.70 10.93
N ASP A 615 9.18 5.65 10.35
CA ASP A 615 10.25 5.40 9.37
C ASP A 615 11.61 5.58 10.05
N GLY A 616 12.28 4.45 10.31
CA GLY A 616 13.63 4.38 10.90
C GLY A 616 14.70 3.97 9.88
N ARG A 617 15.71 3.22 10.32
CA ARG A 617 16.70 2.59 9.43
C ARG A 617 16.02 1.58 8.51
N GLY A 618 16.49 1.52 7.26
CA GLY A 618 15.88 0.74 6.19
C GLY A 618 14.84 1.50 5.35
N SER A 619 14.22 2.56 5.87
CA SER A 619 13.25 3.36 5.10
C SER A 619 13.92 4.13 3.95
N GLY A 620 13.20 4.30 2.85
CA GLY A 620 13.68 4.92 1.61
C GLY A 620 13.76 6.46 1.67
N PHE A 621 14.32 7.03 0.59
CA PHE A 621 14.36 8.48 0.29
C PHE A 621 15.12 9.36 1.30
N GLN A 622 16.10 8.78 2.00
CA GLN A 622 16.91 9.44 3.05
C GLN A 622 18.41 9.13 2.92
N GLY A 623 18.88 8.80 1.70
CA GLY A 623 20.27 8.40 1.44
C GLY A 623 20.55 6.91 1.64
N ASP A 624 21.64 6.43 1.04
CA ASP A 624 22.03 5.02 1.03
C ASP A 624 22.40 4.47 2.40
N LYS A 625 22.93 5.29 3.31
CA LYS A 625 23.39 4.82 4.61
C LYS A 625 22.21 4.33 5.44
N ILE A 626 21.16 5.16 5.61
CA ILE A 626 19.92 4.77 6.32
C ILE A 626 19.31 3.53 5.67
N LEU A 627 19.21 3.51 4.34
CA LEU A 627 18.62 2.42 3.58
C LEU A 627 19.37 1.08 3.76
N HIS A 628 20.70 1.11 3.62
CA HIS A 628 21.55 -0.08 3.59
C HIS A 628 21.97 -0.57 4.98
N GLU A 629 21.61 0.10 6.08
CA GLU A 629 21.80 -0.44 7.44
C GLU A 629 21.15 -1.83 7.59
N LEU A 630 20.12 -2.18 6.82
CA LEU A 630 19.49 -3.51 6.81
C LEU A 630 20.28 -4.61 6.08
N TYR A 631 21.29 -4.25 5.28
CA TYR A 631 21.97 -5.20 4.41
C TYR A 631 22.60 -6.37 5.20
N ARG A 632 22.24 -7.58 4.80
CA ARG A 632 22.60 -8.87 5.39
C ARG A 632 22.08 -9.15 6.81
N ARG A 633 21.20 -8.31 7.35
CA ARG A 633 20.66 -8.42 8.74
C ARG A 633 19.23 -7.91 8.87
N LEU A 634 18.34 -8.34 7.99
CA LEU A 634 16.89 -8.13 8.16
C LEU A 634 16.41 -8.66 9.52
N GLY A 635 15.46 -7.97 10.15
CA GLY A 635 14.96 -8.30 11.49
C GLY A 635 15.88 -7.84 12.62
N THR A 636 16.61 -6.74 12.44
CA THR A 636 17.52 -6.20 13.47
C THR A 636 17.28 -4.72 13.73
N VAL A 637 17.90 -3.83 12.96
CA VAL A 637 17.90 -2.39 13.22
C VAL A 637 16.53 -1.74 12.98
N GLU A 638 15.75 -2.20 12.00
CA GLU A 638 14.39 -1.72 11.79
C GLU A 638 13.47 -2.12 12.94
N VAL A 639 13.61 -3.36 13.44
CA VAL A 639 12.81 -3.88 14.57
C VAL A 639 13.16 -3.12 15.85
N PHE A 640 14.45 -2.92 16.11
CA PHE A 640 14.94 -2.13 17.23
C PHE A 640 14.44 -0.68 17.17
N ASP A 641 14.45 -0.04 15.99
CA ASP A 641 14.00 1.35 15.84
C ASP A 641 12.50 1.49 16.17
N GLN A 642 11.65 0.50 15.83
CA GLN A 642 10.23 0.51 16.24
C GLN A 642 10.09 0.44 17.77
N ILE A 643 10.83 -0.44 18.45
CA ILE A 643 10.78 -0.60 19.91
C ILE A 643 11.31 0.67 20.60
N SER A 644 12.45 1.20 20.15
CA SER A 644 13.10 2.39 20.69
C SER A 644 12.19 3.62 20.60
N VAL A 645 11.61 3.87 19.41
CA VAL A 645 10.65 4.96 19.20
C VAL A 645 9.38 4.75 20.03
N ALA A 646 8.86 3.53 20.14
CA ALA A 646 7.69 3.25 20.97
C ALA A 646 7.97 3.47 22.47
N SER A 647 9.17 3.15 22.97
CA SER A 647 9.59 3.50 24.34
C SER A 647 9.69 5.01 24.54
N TYR A 648 10.28 5.74 23.58
CA TYR A 648 10.31 7.20 23.61
C TYR A 648 8.90 7.81 23.69
N LEU A 649 7.97 7.31 22.87
CA LEU A 649 6.57 7.73 22.89
C LEU A 649 5.88 7.43 24.24
N LYS A 650 6.16 6.25 24.82
CA LYS A 650 5.67 5.82 26.14
C LYS A 650 6.14 6.73 27.28
N GLU A 651 7.38 7.20 27.22
CA GLU A 651 8.02 7.99 28.28
C GLU A 651 7.77 9.50 28.15
N HIS A 652 7.78 10.04 26.92
CA HIS A 652 7.81 11.49 26.69
C HIS A 652 6.49 12.08 26.17
N VAL A 653 5.54 11.27 25.70
CA VAL A 653 4.26 11.78 25.17
C VAL A 653 3.16 11.59 26.22
N SER A 654 2.84 12.68 26.93
CA SER A 654 1.93 12.71 28.09
C SER A 654 0.58 12.02 27.88
N TYR A 655 0.00 12.16 26.69
CA TYR A 655 -1.32 11.66 26.30
C TYR A 655 -1.32 10.22 25.77
N ILE A 656 -0.16 9.53 25.69
CA ILE A 656 -0.07 8.10 25.39
C ILE A 656 -0.14 7.28 26.70
N ASP A 657 -0.91 6.20 26.66
CA ASP A 657 -0.99 5.23 27.75
C ASP A 657 0.02 4.08 27.57
N GLY A 658 1.14 4.18 28.30
CA GLY A 658 2.20 3.17 28.33
C GLY A 658 1.81 1.78 28.88
N LYS A 659 0.59 1.59 29.40
CA LYS A 659 0.02 0.27 29.75
C LYS A 659 -0.86 -0.31 28.62
N ARG A 660 -1.11 0.44 27.54
CA ARG A 660 -2.01 0.06 26.44
C ARG A 660 -1.34 0.34 25.09
N MET A 661 -0.19 -0.30 24.85
CA MET A 661 0.54 -0.21 23.59
C MET A 661 0.56 -1.55 22.87
N ALA A 662 0.34 -1.49 21.56
CA ALA A 662 0.29 -2.64 20.66
C ALA A 662 1.05 -2.35 19.37
N ILE A 663 1.46 -3.40 18.66
CA ILE A 663 2.06 -3.31 17.33
C ILE A 663 1.29 -4.18 16.32
N PHE A 664 1.20 -3.71 15.08
CA PHE A 664 0.54 -4.41 13.98
C PHE A 664 1.38 -4.27 12.70
N GLY A 665 1.42 -5.32 11.89
CA GLY A 665 1.84 -5.20 10.50
C GLY A 665 1.37 -6.36 9.61
N TRP A 666 1.55 -6.18 8.30
CA TRP A 666 1.18 -7.13 7.24
C TRP A 666 2.42 -7.48 6.41
N SER A 667 2.58 -8.74 5.96
CA SER A 667 3.70 -9.16 5.11
C SER A 667 5.05 -9.01 5.82
N TYR A 668 5.99 -8.22 5.29
CA TYR A 668 7.17 -7.78 6.03
C TYR A 668 6.79 -7.07 7.34
N GLY A 669 5.72 -6.27 7.36
CA GLY A 669 5.20 -5.70 8.59
C GLY A 669 4.75 -6.77 9.59
N GLY A 670 4.23 -7.90 9.11
CA GLY A 670 3.88 -9.04 9.95
C GLY A 670 5.11 -9.69 10.58
N PHE A 671 6.20 -9.80 9.81
CA PHE A 671 7.52 -10.23 10.29
C PHE A 671 8.08 -9.27 11.35
N ALA A 672 8.05 -7.96 11.07
CA ALA A 672 8.57 -6.92 11.96
C ALA A 672 7.74 -6.82 13.25
N SER A 673 6.40 -6.93 13.16
CA SER A 673 5.47 -6.95 14.30
C SER A 673 5.71 -8.17 15.21
N ALA A 674 5.89 -9.37 14.62
CA ALA A 674 6.20 -10.58 15.39
C ALA A 674 7.61 -10.54 16.00
N SER A 675 8.60 -10.06 15.25
CA SER A 675 9.98 -9.87 15.74
C SER A 675 10.03 -8.86 16.88
N ALA A 676 9.34 -7.73 16.76
CA ALA A 676 9.25 -6.72 17.80
C ALA A 676 8.59 -7.27 19.07
N LEU A 677 7.51 -8.05 18.95
CA LEU A 677 6.90 -8.70 20.12
C LEU A 677 7.84 -9.75 20.75
N ALA A 678 8.72 -10.38 19.97
CA ALA A 678 9.69 -11.37 20.46
C ALA A 678 10.92 -10.73 21.12
N ASP A 679 11.35 -9.57 20.65
CA ASP A 679 12.56 -8.86 21.11
C ASP A 679 12.28 -7.80 22.18
N ASP A 680 11.07 -7.25 22.26
CA ASP A 680 10.66 -6.31 23.31
C ASP A 680 10.38 -7.01 24.65
N GLU A 681 10.75 -6.36 25.75
CA GLU A 681 10.46 -6.81 27.12
C GLU A 681 9.55 -5.83 27.89
N THR A 682 9.27 -4.63 27.35
CA THR A 682 8.80 -3.49 28.17
C THR A 682 7.71 -2.61 27.55
N VAL A 683 7.51 -2.61 26.23
CA VAL A 683 6.64 -1.65 25.54
C VAL A 683 5.29 -2.27 25.15
N PHE A 684 5.29 -3.38 24.40
CA PHE A 684 4.12 -3.92 23.71
C PHE A 684 3.44 -5.02 24.53
N ASN A 685 2.17 -4.78 24.89
CA ASN A 685 1.34 -5.77 25.58
C ASN A 685 0.79 -6.84 24.62
N CYS A 686 0.70 -6.51 23.33
CA CYS A 686 0.21 -7.40 22.29
C CYS A 686 0.71 -7.04 20.90
N ALA A 687 0.68 -8.01 19.99
CA ALA A 687 0.92 -7.78 18.57
C ALA A 687 -0.07 -8.51 17.66
N ILE A 688 -0.25 -7.96 16.46
CA ILE A 688 -0.99 -8.56 15.35
C ILE A 688 -0.03 -8.73 14.17
N SER A 689 0.02 -9.92 13.59
CA SER A 689 0.78 -10.22 12.37
C SER A 689 -0.13 -10.84 11.32
N VAL A 690 -0.35 -10.11 10.23
CA VAL A 690 -1.16 -10.56 9.07
C VAL A 690 -0.24 -11.01 7.95
N ALA A 691 -0.46 -12.20 7.40
CA ALA A 691 0.37 -12.84 6.39
C ALA A 691 1.89 -12.65 6.61
N PRO A 692 2.44 -12.93 7.82
CA PRO A 692 3.83 -12.63 8.12
C PRO A 692 4.79 -13.56 7.39
N VAL A 693 5.90 -13.01 6.88
CA VAL A 693 7.14 -13.77 6.76
C VAL A 693 7.60 -14.14 8.16
N THR A 694 8.08 -15.36 8.37
CA THR A 694 8.57 -15.84 9.68
C THR A 694 9.98 -16.40 9.58
N SER A 695 10.33 -16.95 8.41
CA SER A 695 11.70 -17.25 7.99
C SER A 695 11.98 -16.76 6.58
N TRP A 696 13.12 -16.10 6.39
CA TRP A 696 13.65 -15.72 5.07
C TRP A 696 14.00 -16.94 4.21
N LEU A 697 14.18 -18.13 4.79
CA LEU A 697 14.37 -19.39 4.05
C LEU A 697 13.10 -19.85 3.30
N TYR A 698 11.93 -19.33 3.66
CA TYR A 698 10.65 -19.73 3.06
C TYR A 698 10.07 -18.71 2.08
N TYR A 699 10.71 -17.55 1.95
CA TYR A 699 10.35 -16.49 1.00
C TYR A 699 11.20 -16.58 -0.27
N ASP A 700 10.89 -15.79 -1.30
CA ASP A 700 11.54 -15.90 -2.62
C ASP A 700 13.00 -15.46 -2.61
N SER A 701 13.78 -16.01 -3.52
CA SER A 701 15.22 -15.75 -3.63
C SER A 701 15.55 -14.36 -4.19
N VAL A 702 14.69 -13.74 -4.99
CA VAL A 702 14.99 -12.48 -5.71
C VAL A 702 14.79 -11.26 -4.82
N TYR A 703 13.78 -11.28 -3.95
CA TYR A 703 13.67 -10.38 -2.81
C TYR A 703 14.75 -10.70 -1.79
N THR A 704 14.80 -11.94 -1.32
CA THR A 704 15.54 -12.25 -0.10
C THR A 704 17.04 -12.15 -0.31
N GLU A 705 17.62 -12.73 -1.36
CA GLU A 705 19.07 -12.70 -1.58
C GLU A 705 19.57 -11.30 -1.97
N ARG A 706 18.71 -10.42 -2.50
CA ARG A 706 19.01 -8.99 -2.71
C ARG A 706 19.44 -8.30 -1.42
N TYR A 707 18.74 -8.58 -0.32
CA TYR A 707 19.00 -7.95 0.98
C TYR A 707 19.85 -8.82 1.90
N MET A 708 19.62 -10.14 1.92
CA MET A 708 20.24 -11.11 2.83
C MET A 708 21.38 -11.92 2.22
N GLN A 709 21.63 -11.82 0.90
CA GLN A 709 22.62 -12.64 0.18
C GLN A 709 22.35 -14.15 0.37
N SER A 710 23.28 -15.03 0.00
CA SER A 710 22.99 -16.46 -0.06
C SER A 710 22.81 -17.08 1.34
N PRO A 711 21.79 -17.93 1.56
CA PRO A 711 21.62 -18.69 2.81
C PRO A 711 22.64 -19.83 2.99
N SER A 712 23.78 -19.81 2.28
CA SER A 712 24.81 -20.83 2.44
C SER A 712 25.63 -20.64 3.74
N PRO A 713 26.16 -21.72 4.35
CA PRO A 713 27.06 -21.62 5.51
C PRO A 713 28.38 -20.85 5.24
N LYS A 714 28.73 -20.65 3.97
CA LYS A 714 29.92 -19.87 3.56
C LYS A 714 29.60 -18.38 3.35
N ASP A 715 28.33 -17.99 3.44
CA ASP A 715 27.87 -16.64 3.15
C ASP A 715 27.08 -16.05 4.32
N ASN A 716 25.73 -16.11 4.34
CA ASN A 716 24.93 -15.37 5.33
C ASN A 716 23.98 -16.19 6.21
N LEU A 717 24.05 -17.53 6.20
CA LEU A 717 23.13 -18.41 6.94
C LEU A 717 22.89 -18.00 8.41
N ILE A 718 23.94 -17.60 9.14
CA ILE A 718 23.85 -17.16 10.55
C ILE A 718 22.84 -16.02 10.74
N ASN A 719 22.72 -15.10 9.78
CA ASN A 719 21.78 -13.99 9.89
C ASN A 719 20.35 -14.40 9.47
N TYR A 720 20.19 -15.37 8.57
CA TYR A 720 18.89 -16.03 8.34
C TYR A 720 18.40 -16.67 9.65
N GLU A 721 19.24 -17.44 10.35
CA GLU A 721 18.91 -18.09 11.63
C GLU A 721 18.56 -17.08 12.74
N LYS A 722 19.31 -15.97 12.87
CA LYS A 722 19.04 -14.92 13.86
C LYS A 722 17.74 -14.15 13.62
N SER A 723 17.41 -13.94 12.34
CA SER A 723 16.20 -13.25 11.93
C SER A 723 14.95 -14.14 12.04
N ASP A 724 15.11 -15.46 12.14
CA ASP A 724 14.00 -16.41 12.16
C ASP A 724 13.16 -16.25 13.45
N VAL A 725 11.88 -15.90 13.28
CA VAL A 725 10.97 -15.64 14.40
C VAL A 725 10.68 -16.92 15.19
N MET A 726 10.77 -18.10 14.56
CA MET A 726 10.53 -19.39 15.22
C MET A 726 11.58 -19.68 16.29
N ASN A 727 12.83 -19.28 16.05
CA ASN A 727 13.92 -19.40 17.03
C ASN A 727 13.69 -18.54 18.29
N LYS A 728 12.80 -17.54 18.20
CA LYS A 728 12.42 -16.64 19.30
C LYS A 728 11.05 -16.99 19.92
N ALA A 729 10.42 -18.10 19.53
CA ALA A 729 9.05 -18.44 19.92
C ALA A 729 8.81 -18.47 21.45
N SER A 730 9.83 -18.82 22.25
CA SER A 730 9.76 -18.77 23.73
C SER A 730 9.48 -17.37 24.30
N ASN A 731 9.86 -16.32 23.59
CA ASN A 731 9.79 -14.93 24.07
C ASN A 731 8.38 -14.34 23.98
N PHE A 732 7.44 -15.05 23.35
CA PHE A 732 6.03 -14.72 23.31
C PHE A 732 5.27 -15.17 24.58
N LYS A 733 5.92 -15.88 25.52
CA LYS A 733 5.29 -16.29 26.78
C LYS A 733 4.77 -15.09 27.57
N GLY A 734 3.50 -15.16 27.96
CA GLY A 734 2.80 -14.08 28.67
C GLY A 734 2.34 -12.91 27.79
N LYS A 735 2.72 -12.87 26.51
CA LYS A 735 2.32 -11.81 25.56
C LYS A 735 1.11 -12.26 24.74
N LYS A 736 0.25 -11.32 24.36
CA LYS A 736 -0.91 -11.60 23.50
C LYS A 736 -0.52 -11.49 22.03
N PHE A 737 -0.69 -12.56 21.27
CA PHE A 737 -0.37 -12.58 19.84
C PHE A 737 -1.58 -13.01 19.00
N LEU A 738 -1.88 -12.26 17.95
CA LEU A 738 -2.84 -12.61 16.90
C LEU A 738 -2.12 -12.86 15.59
N LEU A 739 -2.16 -14.11 15.12
CA LEU A 739 -1.60 -14.56 13.85
C LEU A 739 -2.73 -14.71 12.83
N VAL A 740 -2.63 -14.04 11.67
CA VAL A 740 -3.68 -14.04 10.64
C VAL A 740 -3.11 -14.38 9.27
N HIS A 741 -3.81 -15.18 8.46
CA HIS A 741 -3.35 -15.55 7.12
C HIS A 741 -4.48 -16.07 6.22
N GLY A 742 -4.29 -15.95 4.90
CA GLY A 742 -5.04 -16.70 3.89
C GLY A 742 -4.39 -18.05 3.56
N THR A 743 -5.16 -19.08 3.19
CA THR A 743 -4.56 -20.40 2.87
C THR A 743 -4.02 -20.49 1.44
N ALA A 744 -4.46 -19.60 0.55
CA ALA A 744 -4.04 -19.50 -0.84
C ALA A 744 -3.15 -18.26 -1.08
N ASP A 745 -2.36 -17.87 -0.07
CA ASP A 745 -1.35 -16.82 -0.19
C ASP A 745 -0.21 -17.30 -1.10
N ASP A 746 -0.18 -16.79 -2.33
CA ASP A 746 0.77 -17.10 -3.38
C ASP A 746 2.12 -16.38 -3.22
N ASN A 747 2.20 -15.42 -2.29
CA ASN A 747 3.37 -14.57 -2.10
C ASN A 747 4.10 -14.90 -0.79
N VAL A 748 3.46 -14.60 0.35
CA VAL A 748 3.96 -14.99 1.67
C VAL A 748 3.26 -16.28 2.05
N HIS A 749 3.75 -17.41 1.56
CA HIS A 749 3.04 -18.69 1.72
C HIS A 749 2.54 -18.99 3.14
N TRP A 750 1.35 -19.59 3.21
CA TRP A 750 0.72 -20.10 4.44
C TRP A 750 1.66 -20.94 5.32
N GLN A 751 2.63 -21.64 4.70
CA GLN A 751 3.76 -22.30 5.36
C GLN A 751 4.40 -21.45 6.47
N GLN A 752 4.65 -20.16 6.22
CA GLN A 752 5.29 -19.23 7.16
C GLN A 752 4.57 -19.18 8.50
N SER A 753 3.23 -19.03 8.47
CA SER A 753 2.43 -18.96 9.70
C SER A 753 2.18 -20.32 10.33
N MET A 754 2.05 -21.40 9.55
CA MET A 754 1.94 -22.75 10.12
C MET A 754 3.21 -23.21 10.82
N MET A 755 4.39 -22.84 10.31
CA MET A 755 5.67 -23.14 10.95
C MET A 755 5.87 -22.31 12.24
N LEU A 756 5.49 -21.03 12.25
CA LEU A 756 5.48 -20.23 13.49
C LEU A 756 4.45 -20.74 14.50
N ALA A 757 3.22 -21.08 14.07
CA ALA A 757 2.19 -21.68 14.92
C ALA A 757 2.69 -22.97 15.59
N LYS A 758 3.42 -23.82 14.84
CA LYS A 758 4.10 -24.99 15.39
C LYS A 758 5.16 -24.61 16.43
N ALA A 759 6.06 -23.68 16.13
CA ALA A 759 7.13 -23.28 17.06
C ALA A 759 6.58 -22.66 18.37
N LEU A 760 5.53 -21.84 18.28
CA LEU A 760 4.82 -21.30 19.45
C LEU A 760 4.17 -22.40 20.29
N THR A 761 3.56 -23.39 19.64
CA THR A 761 2.94 -24.55 20.32
C THR A 761 3.99 -25.41 21.02
N ASP A 762 5.10 -25.74 20.33
CA ASP A 762 6.21 -26.51 20.89
C ASP A 762 6.88 -25.76 22.07
N ALA A 763 6.90 -24.43 22.05
CA ALA A 763 7.40 -23.59 23.14
C ALA A 763 6.41 -23.44 24.33
N GLY A 764 5.16 -23.92 24.19
CA GLY A 764 4.11 -23.78 25.19
C GLY A 764 3.49 -22.38 25.27
N VAL A 765 3.46 -21.64 24.15
CA VAL A 765 2.86 -20.31 24.07
C VAL A 765 1.40 -20.38 23.63
N ILE A 766 0.54 -19.62 24.31
CA ILE A 766 -0.85 -19.40 23.90
C ILE A 766 -0.92 -18.19 22.96
N TYR A 767 -1.45 -18.40 21.76
CA TYR A 767 -1.70 -17.37 20.75
C TYR A 767 -3.12 -17.54 20.20
N ARG A 768 -3.65 -16.50 19.54
CA ARG A 768 -4.88 -16.59 18.74
C ARG A 768 -4.49 -16.68 17.27
N MET A 769 -5.21 -17.51 16.50
CA MET A 769 -5.02 -17.64 15.06
C MET A 769 -6.35 -17.39 14.34
N GLN A 770 -6.32 -16.59 13.27
CA GLN A 770 -7.45 -16.42 12.35
C GLN A 770 -7.00 -16.86 10.96
N VAL A 771 -7.68 -17.85 10.40
CA VAL A 771 -7.37 -18.39 9.06
C VAL A 771 -8.51 -18.01 8.12
N TYR A 772 -8.17 -17.66 6.89
CA TYR A 772 -9.12 -17.41 5.81
C TYR A 772 -8.87 -18.42 4.67
N PRO A 773 -9.71 -19.46 4.56
CA PRO A 773 -9.62 -20.39 3.43
C PRO A 773 -9.70 -19.66 2.10
N ASP A 774 -8.84 -20.05 1.17
CA ASP A 774 -8.79 -19.62 -0.24
C ASP A 774 -8.57 -18.12 -0.51
N GLU A 775 -8.36 -17.30 0.52
CA GLU A 775 -7.90 -15.94 0.34
C GLU A 775 -6.40 -15.89 0.04
N ASN A 776 -6.02 -14.98 -0.87
CA ASN A 776 -4.64 -14.65 -1.20
C ASN A 776 -4.04 -13.58 -0.27
N HIS A 777 -2.82 -13.12 -0.59
CA HIS A 777 -2.07 -12.15 0.20
C HIS A 777 -2.82 -10.85 0.54
N GLY A 778 -3.79 -10.44 -0.29
CA GLY A 778 -4.55 -9.21 -0.10
C GLY A 778 -5.67 -9.31 0.95
N LEU A 779 -6.13 -10.53 1.28
CA LEU A 779 -7.33 -10.82 2.08
C LEU A 779 -8.53 -9.93 1.66
N GLY A 780 -8.77 -9.87 0.34
CA GLY A 780 -9.63 -8.89 -0.30
C GLY A 780 -11.11 -9.06 0.05
N HIS A 781 -11.64 -10.28 -0.05
CA HIS A 781 -13.08 -10.51 0.14
C HIS A 781 -13.45 -10.52 1.63
N VAL A 782 -12.50 -10.86 2.49
CA VAL A 782 -12.68 -10.93 3.95
C VAL A 782 -12.28 -9.66 4.71
N LYS A 783 -11.87 -8.59 4.02
CA LYS A 783 -11.26 -7.37 4.60
C LYS A 783 -12.07 -6.76 5.77
N LEU A 784 -13.41 -6.76 5.67
CA LEU A 784 -14.29 -6.26 6.73
C LEU A 784 -14.22 -7.14 7.99
N HIS A 785 -14.31 -8.46 7.82
CA HIS A 785 -14.21 -9.42 8.92
C HIS A 785 -12.81 -9.36 9.54
N LEU A 786 -11.75 -9.30 8.73
CA LEU A 786 -10.37 -9.10 9.18
C LEU A 786 -10.21 -7.93 10.14
N TYR A 787 -10.64 -6.73 9.75
CA TYR A 787 -10.54 -5.57 10.63
C TYR A 787 -11.48 -5.67 11.85
N GLN A 788 -12.62 -6.37 11.76
CA GLN A 788 -13.45 -6.66 12.93
C GLN A 788 -12.76 -7.62 13.92
N THR A 789 -12.06 -8.66 13.44
CA THR A 789 -11.24 -9.56 14.26
C THR A 789 -10.08 -8.81 14.94
N MET A 790 -9.43 -7.91 14.20
CA MET A 790 -8.34 -7.08 14.72
C MET A 790 -8.85 -6.07 15.76
N ASP A 791 -9.98 -5.40 15.50
CA ASP A 791 -10.67 -4.54 16.46
C ASP A 791 -11.01 -5.30 17.76
N ASP A 792 -11.58 -6.51 17.66
CA ASP A 792 -11.90 -7.35 18.83
C ASP A 792 -10.66 -7.69 19.65
N PHE A 793 -9.59 -8.13 18.98
CA PHE A 793 -8.33 -8.46 19.64
C PHE A 793 -7.72 -7.25 20.36
N LEU A 794 -7.74 -6.06 19.74
CA LEU A 794 -7.27 -4.84 20.39
C LEU A 794 -8.10 -4.46 21.61
N ASN A 795 -9.42 -4.62 21.57
CA ASN A 795 -10.27 -4.39 22.75
C ASN A 795 -9.87 -5.31 23.90
N HIS A 796 -9.67 -6.61 23.64
CA HIS A 796 -9.18 -7.59 24.62
C HIS A 796 -7.75 -7.32 25.11
N CYS A 797 -6.88 -6.81 24.24
CA CYS A 797 -5.53 -6.40 24.60
C CYS A 797 -5.57 -5.24 25.61
N TYR A 798 -6.28 -4.16 25.28
CA TYR A 798 -6.31 -2.92 26.05
C TYR A 798 -7.19 -2.97 27.31
N SER A 799 -8.16 -3.88 27.41
CA SER A 799 -9.07 -3.96 28.57
C SER A 799 -8.47 -4.64 29.80
N GLU A 800 -7.60 -5.64 29.62
CA GLU A 800 -7.07 -6.40 30.76
C GLU A 800 -5.90 -5.72 31.47
N ALA A 801 -5.29 -4.70 30.85
CA ALA A 801 -4.30 -3.82 31.48
C ALA A 801 -4.83 -3.10 32.74
N PHE A 802 -6.15 -3.06 32.94
CA PHE A 802 -6.81 -2.55 34.15
C PHE A 802 -6.99 -3.59 35.27
N ARG A 803 -6.83 -4.89 35.01
CA ARG A 803 -7.13 -5.93 36.02
C ARG A 803 -6.00 -6.16 37.03
N ASP A 804 -4.73 -6.07 36.62
CA ASP A 804 -3.59 -6.37 37.50
C ASP A 804 -3.41 -5.38 38.67
N ASP A 805 -3.84 -4.12 38.55
CA ASP A 805 -3.81 -3.19 39.71
C ASP A 805 -4.84 -3.57 40.79
N SER A 806 -5.92 -4.31 40.43
CA SER A 806 -6.98 -4.67 41.37
C SER A 806 -6.66 -5.89 42.24
N SER A 807 -5.90 -6.86 41.70
CA SER A 807 -5.52 -8.08 42.41
C SER A 807 -4.43 -7.85 43.47
N VAL A 808 -3.50 -6.92 43.22
CA VAL A 808 -2.44 -6.54 44.18
C VAL A 808 -3.00 -5.78 45.39
N SER A 809 -4.11 -5.06 45.22
CA SER A 809 -4.74 -4.32 46.32
C SER A 809 -5.46 -5.19 47.38
N GLN A 810 -5.82 -6.44 47.04
CA GLN A 810 -6.55 -7.32 47.96
C GLN A 810 -5.63 -8.25 48.77
N SER A 811 -4.47 -8.65 48.25
CA SER A 811 -3.51 -9.50 48.98
C SER A 811 -2.74 -8.77 50.09
N ALA A 812 -2.66 -7.44 50.06
CA ALA A 812 -1.96 -6.64 51.07
C ALA A 812 -2.78 -6.36 52.36
N SER A 813 -4.01 -6.90 52.48
CA SER A 813 -4.93 -6.60 53.59
C SER A 813 -5.27 -7.80 54.50
N SER A 814 -4.78 -9.00 54.19
CA SER A 814 -5.11 -10.23 54.95
C SER A 814 -4.07 -10.67 55.97
N ASP A 815 -2.84 -10.15 55.92
CA ASP A 815 -1.68 -10.69 56.63
C ASP A 815 -1.27 -9.87 57.88
N SER A 816 -2.16 -9.02 58.42
CA SER A 816 -1.90 -8.23 59.64
C SER A 816 -2.72 -8.64 60.88
N GLU A 817 -3.51 -9.71 60.81
CA GLU A 817 -4.22 -10.27 61.98
C GLU A 817 -4.17 -11.81 62.01
N ARG A 818 -3.06 -12.37 62.50
CA ARG A 818 -3.02 -13.70 63.15
C ARG A 818 -1.78 -13.93 64.00
#